data_AF-A7HF10-F1
#
_entry.id   AF-A7HF10-F1
#
_cell.length_a   1.000
_cell.length_b   1.000
_cell.length_c   1.000
_cell.angle_alpha   90.00
_cell.angle_beta   90.00
_cell.angle_gamma   90.00
#
_symmetry.space_group_name_H-M   'P 1'
#
loop_
_entity.id
_entity.type
_entity.pdbx_description
1 polymer ?
#
loop_
_entity_poly.entity_id
_entity_poly.type
_entity_poly.pdbx_seq_one_letter_code
_entity_poly.pdbx_strand_id
1 'polypeptide(L)'
;MHARKCRGLSLLMVVALAACSGGSNGKDGRDGQDGRDGAPGTPGSSGQDGADGRSTGGVMGRLTFKVAGVEYPATNVVVTSVPDWCGVTTSDANGEYELGSGCPIGVYTIVFSGNGFQKLEVPNVSIVAGKEFILNRELTAISPIVLKAAAMPNPAGFEREVTLGVTVSGGTPPYAYKWTPRAANPTTVTLSANDVAAPKFTTGALADIVAADEKVIGFGPSLTEDGEPFRSEFLGVSARQLTEMTYNFDVVVKDQMGFEAKVTVAVVPATLAQANGAIYDSTDLVTRSIPTGTLVIASVPGNTTALAFVEKPLGSNAVLNGADSEFPWFVADVPGVYRFDGLRAAVSNYVSSSPSCGGCHEYLMSAEKLARMETTFKKWNNSAHGNHFFKYMEYDANGVLVWKTGPDGEPIPAPTANPTVFWAEPGAMTTFEFGMTGAEGTHYSASCVSCHTTGYNTALQNDGFDDVAKAAGWTFPDLTKVFTGLTGDPAYDLVTPAPQYGAWDAIPLAARAYAGMQCESCHGPLGRHVANGGSKPVGEYNVAACAVCHDRPTNHDRVALWRRSGHANTGLALAEATGTRANSSCARCHSAQGFVKYAEDTTQGTVDSGATPSTVEAQTCAACHDSHSTTVRIDGKAPVYVAAGFTVSGAGTGALCMTCHNGRRGLRGDDIALPSFETPHAPTQAEVLMGMNAYFIGDANGYMVSGHAAVSETCVGCHMKTAVEGLRYTMTNHTFGFTNDDGVNMASSICKECHGEEVNGEAIEAAYVAARASAIAQLGEALTASVGATGFTVTPVQSRTSGTPFVLPLASIESIGVSGTSIVFNLTAPIAVTFPSGTVTTSTVVGAASTLKDATGTVTLAAVDGVLSRALWNLGLVNDGSSSLHNPTFVFEVLQATDEALKAATPAAACAAACL
;
A
#
# COMPACT_ATOMS: atom_id res chain seq x y z
N MET A 1 -22.37 39.61 41.04
CA MET A 1 -22.00 41.03 41.32
C MET A 1 -21.61 41.70 39.99
N HIS A 2 -21.20 42.98 40.01
CA HIS A 2 -20.66 43.80 38.88
C HIS A 2 -19.82 43.04 37.81
N ALA A 3 -19.64 43.44 36.54
CA ALA A 3 -20.13 44.49 35.59
C ALA A 3 -19.41 44.25 34.21
N ARG A 4 -19.71 44.71 32.98
CA ARG A 4 -20.73 45.49 32.18
C ARG A 4 -20.66 44.89 30.72
N LYS A 5 -21.68 44.86 29.85
CA LYS A 5 -22.32 45.89 28.97
C LYS A 5 -21.36 46.68 28.05
N CYS A 6 -21.61 46.93 26.75
CA CYS A 6 -22.82 46.82 25.87
C CYS A 6 -22.52 45.96 24.60
N ARG A 7 -23.43 45.41 23.76
CA ARG A 7 -24.77 45.81 23.19
C ARG A 7 -24.75 47.03 22.24
N GLY A 8 -25.55 47.09 21.16
CA GLY A 8 -26.53 46.12 20.61
C GLY A 8 -27.42 46.78 19.53
N LEU A 9 -28.11 45.97 18.69
CA LEU A 9 -28.89 46.42 17.52
C LEU A 9 -30.38 46.72 17.84
N SER A 10 -31.08 47.35 16.87
CA SER A 10 -32.54 47.27 16.58
C SER A 10 -33.53 48.36 17.08
N LEU A 11 -33.93 49.23 16.14
CA LEU A 11 -35.29 49.42 15.57
C LEU A 11 -36.56 49.81 16.42
N LEU A 12 -37.28 50.83 15.89
CA LEU A 12 -38.75 50.89 15.61
C LEU A 12 -39.77 51.70 16.50
N MET A 13 -40.32 52.79 15.90
CA MET A 13 -41.74 53.29 15.82
C MET A 13 -42.55 54.11 16.91
N VAL A 14 -43.15 55.22 16.40
CA VAL A 14 -44.52 55.83 16.55
C VAL A 14 -45.07 56.36 17.90
N VAL A 15 -45.62 57.60 17.90
CA VAL A 15 -46.99 58.06 18.33
C VAL A 15 -47.09 59.61 18.18
N ALA A 16 -48.30 60.21 18.17
CA ALA A 16 -48.58 61.63 17.83
C ALA A 16 -49.61 62.34 18.77
N LEU A 17 -50.18 63.48 18.32
CA LEU A 17 -51.18 64.41 18.94
C LEU A 17 -50.65 65.47 19.94
N ALA A 18 -51.31 66.63 20.21
CA ALA A 18 -52.22 67.50 19.42
C ALA A 18 -52.55 68.85 20.12
N ALA A 19 -52.96 69.87 19.33
CA ALA A 19 -53.91 70.98 19.61
C ALA A 19 -53.68 72.06 20.73
N CYS A 20 -53.80 73.34 20.33
CA CYS A 20 -54.52 74.43 21.03
C CYS A 20 -54.75 75.64 20.08
N SER A 21 -55.54 76.65 20.48
CA SER A 21 -56.27 77.52 19.53
C SER A 21 -56.50 78.99 19.92
N GLY A 22 -56.73 79.84 18.89
CA GLY A 22 -57.68 80.98 18.94
C GLY A 22 -57.11 82.40 19.20
N GLY A 23 -57.52 83.37 18.38
CA GLY A 23 -57.29 84.80 18.64
C GLY A 23 -57.63 85.75 17.47
N SER A 24 -58.71 86.51 17.58
CA SER A 24 -59.07 87.67 16.75
C SER A 24 -59.82 88.70 17.62
N ASN A 25 -59.97 90.00 17.31
CA ASN A 25 -59.95 90.73 16.04
C ASN A 25 -59.37 92.15 16.23
N GLY A 26 -59.11 92.87 15.13
CA GLY A 26 -59.00 94.33 15.08
C GLY A 26 -59.62 94.84 13.78
N LYS A 27 -60.29 96.01 13.79
CA LYS A 27 -60.86 96.65 12.60
C LYS A 27 -60.05 97.87 12.17
N ASP A 28 -60.24 98.25 10.90
CA ASP A 28 -59.30 99.02 10.11
C ASP A 28 -59.24 100.51 10.49
N GLY A 29 -58.03 101.09 10.42
CA GLY A 29 -57.83 102.53 10.30
C GLY A 29 -57.83 102.93 8.82
N ARG A 30 -58.41 104.08 8.48
CA ARG A 30 -58.53 104.55 7.08
C ARG A 30 -57.16 104.89 6.48
N ASP A 31 -57.08 104.70 5.16
CA ASP A 31 -55.91 104.97 4.34
C ASP A 31 -55.48 106.45 4.40
N GLY A 32 -54.15 106.67 4.46
CA GLY A 32 -53.55 107.94 4.07
C GLY A 32 -53.23 107.91 2.57
N GLN A 33 -53.58 108.98 1.84
CA GLN A 33 -53.40 109.04 0.39
C GLN A 33 -51.92 108.98 -0.04
N ASP A 34 -51.70 108.37 -1.20
CA ASP A 34 -50.39 107.90 -1.68
C ASP A 34 -49.34 109.01 -1.80
N GLY A 35 -48.17 108.77 -1.20
CA GLY A 35 -46.94 109.32 -1.72
C GLY A 35 -46.57 108.56 -3.00
N ARG A 36 -46.44 109.25 -4.14
CA ARG A 36 -46.14 108.63 -5.44
C ARG A 36 -44.97 107.65 -5.35
N ASP A 37 -45.13 106.49 -5.95
CA ASP A 37 -44.05 105.51 -6.10
C ASP A 37 -42.80 106.16 -6.70
N GLY A 38 -41.67 105.99 -6.02
CA GLY A 38 -40.37 106.19 -6.64
C GLY A 38 -40.19 105.12 -7.73
N ALA A 39 -39.65 105.52 -8.88
CA ALA A 39 -39.39 104.57 -9.98
C ALA A 39 -38.57 103.37 -9.46
N PRO A 40 -38.97 102.11 -9.75
CA PRO A 40 -38.27 100.95 -9.25
C PRO A 40 -36.78 101.00 -9.59
N GLY A 41 -35.93 100.82 -8.58
CA GLY A 41 -34.50 100.61 -8.81
C GLY A 41 -34.32 99.39 -9.73
N THR A 42 -33.50 99.53 -10.78
CA THR A 42 -33.16 98.41 -11.66
C THR A 42 -32.66 97.24 -10.82
N PRO A 43 -33.25 96.03 -10.96
CA PRO A 43 -32.74 94.85 -10.27
C PRO A 43 -31.25 94.69 -10.53
N GLY A 44 -30.48 94.45 -9.47
CA GLY A 44 -29.07 94.08 -9.63
C GLY A 44 -28.97 92.83 -10.49
N SER A 45 -28.00 92.79 -11.40
CA SER A 45 -27.74 91.62 -12.23
C SER A 45 -27.67 90.37 -11.37
N SER A 46 -28.29 89.27 -11.83
CA SER A 46 -28.02 87.95 -11.27
C SER A 46 -26.51 87.74 -11.19
N GLY A 47 -26.01 87.23 -10.06
CA GLY A 47 -24.69 86.60 -10.07
C GLY A 47 -24.69 85.52 -11.16
N GLN A 48 -23.58 85.35 -11.88
CA GLN A 48 -23.44 84.18 -12.73
C GLN A 48 -23.54 82.94 -11.85
N ASP A 49 -24.37 81.97 -12.26
CA ASP A 49 -24.40 80.67 -11.60
C ASP A 49 -22.98 80.08 -11.59
N GLY A 50 -22.57 79.54 -10.45
CA GLY A 50 -21.30 78.83 -10.36
C GLY A 50 -21.32 77.63 -11.30
N ALA A 51 -20.28 77.47 -12.12
CA ALA A 51 -20.20 76.39 -13.09
C ALA A 51 -20.44 75.01 -12.44
N ASP A 52 -21.22 74.17 -13.12
CA ASP A 52 -21.68 72.88 -12.59
C ASP A 52 -20.56 72.04 -11.97
N GLY A 53 -20.82 71.55 -10.75
CA GLY A 53 -19.89 70.68 -10.05
C GLY A 53 -19.70 69.36 -10.78
N ARG A 54 -18.49 69.09 -11.29
CA ARG A 54 -18.15 67.84 -11.99
C ARG A 54 -18.43 66.63 -11.08
N SER A 55 -19.36 65.77 -11.49
CA SER A 55 -19.77 64.57 -10.75
C SER A 55 -18.91 63.33 -11.04
N THR A 56 -17.92 63.46 -11.94
CA THR A 56 -17.05 62.38 -12.41
C THR A 56 -15.57 62.72 -12.26
N GLY A 57 -14.72 61.70 -12.30
CA GLY A 57 -13.28 61.79 -12.51
C GLY A 57 -12.81 60.67 -13.45
N GLY A 58 -11.50 60.44 -13.52
CA GLY A 58 -10.92 59.34 -14.30
C GLY A 58 -9.83 58.60 -13.54
N VAL A 59 -9.58 57.34 -13.89
CA VAL A 59 -8.38 56.59 -13.47
C VAL A 59 -7.53 56.36 -14.72
N MET A 60 -6.25 56.67 -14.65
CA MET A 60 -5.32 56.44 -15.76
C MET A 60 -3.96 56.00 -15.22
N GLY A 61 -3.07 55.52 -16.06
CA GLY A 61 -1.70 55.24 -15.65
C GLY A 61 -0.97 54.35 -16.62
N ARG A 62 0.19 53.85 -16.18
CA ARG A 62 1.04 52.97 -16.96
C ARG A 62 1.21 51.61 -16.29
N LEU A 63 0.98 50.56 -17.08
CA LEU A 63 1.15 49.17 -16.71
C LEU A 63 2.48 48.67 -17.29
N THR A 64 3.30 48.07 -16.44
CA THR A 64 4.58 47.48 -16.82
C THR A 64 4.67 46.04 -16.31
N PHE A 65 5.67 45.29 -16.76
CA PHE A 65 6.02 44.00 -16.19
C PHE A 65 7.53 43.78 -16.28
N LYS A 66 8.08 42.89 -15.46
CA LYS A 66 9.50 42.55 -15.50
C LYS A 66 9.74 41.11 -15.94
N VAL A 67 10.73 40.94 -16.81
CA VAL A 67 11.25 39.62 -17.23
C VAL A 67 12.76 39.66 -17.09
N ALA A 68 13.34 38.69 -16.37
CA ALA A 68 14.76 38.65 -16.01
C ALA A 68 15.33 39.96 -15.41
N GLY A 69 14.48 40.79 -14.79
CA GLY A 69 14.84 42.11 -14.23
C GLY A 69 14.71 43.30 -15.19
N VAL A 70 14.48 43.07 -16.49
CA VAL A 70 14.23 44.12 -17.49
C VAL A 70 12.74 44.48 -17.49
N GLU A 71 12.41 45.78 -17.55
CA GLU A 71 11.04 46.28 -17.52
C GLU A 71 10.49 46.52 -18.93
N TYR A 72 9.25 46.07 -19.16
CA TYR A 72 8.53 46.13 -20.43
C TYR A 72 7.13 46.75 -20.24
N PRO A 73 6.55 47.40 -21.27
CA PRO A 73 5.17 47.89 -21.23
C PRO A 73 4.17 46.73 -21.29
N ALA A 74 3.22 46.67 -20.36
CA ALA A 74 2.16 45.65 -20.36
C ALA A 74 1.01 46.11 -21.25
N THR A 75 1.01 45.67 -22.51
CA THR A 75 0.08 46.09 -23.57
C THR A 75 -1.20 45.26 -23.59
N ASN A 76 -2.29 45.80 -24.15
CA ASN A 76 -3.61 45.17 -24.33
C ASN A 76 -4.20 44.53 -23.05
N VAL A 77 -3.81 44.99 -21.87
CA VAL A 77 -4.34 44.50 -20.59
C VAL A 77 -5.71 45.11 -20.37
N VAL A 78 -6.72 44.29 -20.13
CA VAL A 78 -8.09 44.74 -19.86
C VAL A 78 -8.15 45.33 -18.45
N VAL A 79 -8.62 46.57 -18.36
CA VAL A 79 -8.82 47.29 -17.09
C VAL A 79 -10.30 47.55 -16.88
N THR A 80 -10.81 47.20 -15.70
CA THR A 80 -12.23 47.37 -15.31
C THR A 80 -12.36 47.88 -13.88
N SER A 81 -13.61 48.13 -13.46
CA SER A 81 -13.96 48.61 -12.12
C SER A 81 -14.91 47.67 -11.38
N VAL A 82 -14.87 47.67 -10.05
CA VAL A 82 -15.88 47.04 -9.18
C VAL A 82 -16.30 48.06 -8.11
N PRO A 83 -17.60 48.46 -8.03
CA PRO A 83 -18.67 48.17 -9.00
C PRO A 83 -18.34 48.65 -10.42
N ASP A 84 -18.87 47.98 -11.44
CA ASP A 84 -18.50 48.27 -12.83
C ASP A 84 -19.24 49.50 -13.39
N TRP A 85 -18.78 50.68 -12.97
CA TRP A 85 -19.35 51.98 -13.33
C TRP A 85 -18.33 52.92 -14.01
N CYS A 86 -17.04 52.56 -14.07
CA CYS A 86 -16.06 53.25 -14.91
C CYS A 86 -16.01 52.70 -16.35
N GLY A 87 -16.63 51.55 -16.60
CA GLY A 87 -16.56 50.85 -17.87
C GLY A 87 -15.28 50.02 -18.03
N VAL A 88 -14.91 49.76 -19.28
CA VAL A 88 -13.80 48.86 -19.66
C VAL A 88 -12.86 49.57 -20.63
N THR A 89 -11.55 49.43 -20.42
CA THR A 89 -10.50 49.94 -21.33
C THR A 89 -9.39 48.89 -21.51
N THR A 90 -8.44 49.14 -22.41
CA THR A 90 -7.23 48.32 -22.59
C THR A 90 -5.99 49.19 -22.66
N SER A 91 -4.87 48.73 -22.09
CA SER A 91 -3.59 49.45 -22.20
C SER A 91 -3.02 49.45 -23.62
N ASP A 92 -2.33 50.53 -23.99
CA ASP A 92 -1.76 50.75 -25.31
C ASP A 92 -0.39 50.06 -25.52
N ALA A 93 0.31 50.39 -26.61
CA ALA A 93 1.65 49.89 -26.91
C ALA A 93 2.74 50.33 -25.92
N ASN A 94 2.53 51.43 -25.18
CA ASN A 94 3.40 51.92 -24.12
C ASN A 94 3.01 51.38 -22.73
N GLY A 95 1.91 50.63 -22.65
CA GLY A 95 1.30 50.14 -21.41
C GLY A 95 0.39 51.19 -20.74
N GLU A 96 0.13 52.32 -21.38
CA GLU A 96 -0.68 53.42 -20.84
C GLU A 96 -2.18 53.14 -21.06
N TYR A 97 -3.01 53.49 -20.09
CA TYR A 97 -4.46 53.29 -20.13
C TYR A 97 -5.20 54.48 -19.53
N GLU A 98 -6.40 54.76 -20.05
CA GLU A 98 -7.39 55.66 -19.44
C GLU A 98 -8.70 54.88 -19.23
N LEU A 99 -9.05 54.64 -17.98
CA LEU A 99 -10.32 54.04 -17.56
C LEU A 99 -11.34 55.16 -17.33
N GLY A 100 -11.81 55.73 -18.44
CA GLY A 100 -12.99 56.60 -18.52
C GLY A 100 -12.98 57.84 -17.64
N SER A 101 -12.66 59.00 -18.22
CA SER A 101 -12.85 60.35 -17.65
C SER A 101 -14.30 60.73 -17.25
N GLY A 102 -15.25 59.80 -17.41
CA GLY A 102 -16.64 59.87 -16.96
C GLY A 102 -16.99 58.98 -15.76
N CYS A 103 -16.03 58.35 -15.07
CA CYS A 103 -16.37 57.49 -13.93
C CYS A 103 -16.92 58.30 -12.73
N PRO A 104 -18.04 57.91 -12.10
CA PRO A 104 -18.61 58.65 -10.97
C PRO A 104 -17.66 58.79 -9.78
N ILE A 105 -17.83 59.84 -8.98
CA ILE A 105 -17.12 59.97 -7.70
C ILE A 105 -17.48 58.82 -6.74
N GLY A 106 -16.47 58.19 -6.15
CA GLY A 106 -16.67 56.99 -5.36
C GLY A 106 -15.36 56.27 -5.01
N VAL A 107 -15.48 55.11 -4.37
CA VAL A 107 -14.36 54.23 -4.02
C VAL A 107 -14.57 52.88 -4.70
N TYR A 108 -13.57 52.45 -5.47
CA TYR A 108 -13.63 51.29 -6.35
C TYR A 108 -12.49 50.31 -6.10
N THR A 109 -12.69 49.06 -6.50
CA THR A 109 -11.58 48.16 -6.80
C THR A 109 -11.32 48.21 -8.30
N ILE A 110 -10.09 48.54 -8.71
CA ILE A 110 -9.68 48.51 -10.12
C ILE A 110 -9.04 47.15 -10.41
N VAL A 111 -9.44 46.53 -11.52
CA VAL A 111 -9.06 45.15 -11.86
C VAL A 111 -8.31 45.14 -13.19
N PHE A 112 -7.14 44.52 -13.19
CA PHE A 112 -6.28 44.32 -14.37
C PHE A 112 -6.27 42.83 -14.73
N SER A 113 -6.52 42.49 -16.00
CA SER A 113 -6.63 41.09 -16.42
C SER A 113 -6.39 40.88 -17.93
N GLY A 114 -6.19 39.61 -18.33
CA GLY A 114 -6.06 39.22 -19.73
C GLY A 114 -4.63 39.35 -20.29
N ASN A 115 -4.51 39.19 -21.61
CA ASN A 115 -3.28 39.25 -22.42
C ASN A 115 -2.01 38.63 -21.79
N GLY A 116 -2.13 37.48 -21.12
CA GLY A 116 -1.00 36.77 -20.54
C GLY A 116 -0.51 37.31 -19.18
N PHE A 117 -1.29 38.11 -18.47
CA PHE A 117 -0.97 38.59 -17.12
C PHE A 117 -1.83 37.91 -16.04
N GLN A 118 -1.26 37.73 -14.85
CA GLN A 118 -2.03 37.34 -13.67
C GLN A 118 -3.02 38.46 -13.31
N LYS A 119 -4.23 38.08 -12.89
CA LYS A 119 -5.27 39.03 -12.47
C LYS A 119 -4.82 39.79 -11.23
N LEU A 120 -4.77 41.12 -11.31
CA LEU A 120 -4.44 42.01 -10.19
C LEU A 120 -5.67 42.84 -9.82
N GLU A 121 -6.03 42.86 -8.54
CA GLU A 121 -7.09 43.71 -8.00
C GLU A 121 -6.49 44.77 -7.05
N VAL A 122 -6.83 46.03 -7.27
CA VAL A 122 -6.38 47.16 -6.45
C VAL A 122 -7.59 47.80 -5.77
N PRO A 123 -7.89 47.44 -4.51
CA PRO A 123 -9.02 47.98 -3.77
C PRO A 123 -8.77 49.42 -3.29
N ASN A 124 -9.85 50.10 -2.92
CA ASN A 124 -9.85 51.43 -2.29
C ASN A 124 -9.32 52.58 -3.17
N VAL A 125 -9.46 52.48 -4.50
CA VAL A 125 -9.15 53.58 -5.43
C VAL A 125 -10.26 54.62 -5.36
N SER A 126 -9.92 55.82 -4.87
CA SER A 126 -10.88 56.92 -4.66
C SER A 126 -10.88 57.90 -5.84
N ILE A 127 -12.01 57.96 -6.55
CA ILE A 127 -12.22 58.85 -7.71
C ILE A 127 -12.89 60.14 -7.23
N VAL A 128 -12.29 61.28 -7.62
CA VAL A 128 -12.66 62.61 -7.10
C VAL A 128 -13.00 63.55 -8.26
N ALA A 129 -14.03 64.37 -8.03
CA ALA A 129 -14.60 65.36 -8.95
C ALA A 129 -13.52 66.12 -9.76
N GLY A 130 -13.56 65.94 -11.08
CA GLY A 130 -12.72 66.66 -12.05
C GLY A 130 -11.22 66.36 -11.97
N LYS A 131 -10.81 65.25 -11.35
CA LYS A 131 -9.40 64.82 -11.24
C LYS A 131 -9.17 63.47 -11.92
N GLU A 132 -7.98 63.33 -12.47
CA GLU A 132 -7.40 62.04 -12.88
C GLU A 132 -6.60 61.45 -11.71
N PHE A 133 -6.81 60.16 -11.43
CA PHE A 133 -6.03 59.40 -10.45
C PHE A 133 -5.00 58.52 -11.18
N ILE A 134 -3.71 58.82 -10.98
CA ILE A 134 -2.61 58.09 -11.63
C ILE A 134 -2.30 56.80 -10.87
N LEU A 135 -2.63 55.67 -11.50
CA LEU A 135 -2.53 54.31 -10.97
C LEU A 135 -1.58 53.47 -11.82
N ASN A 136 -0.28 53.69 -11.62
CA ASN A 136 0.77 52.86 -12.24
C ASN A 136 0.90 51.52 -11.52
N ARG A 137 1.07 50.41 -12.26
CA ARG A 137 1.25 49.06 -11.68
C ARG A 137 2.23 48.21 -12.48
N GLU A 138 3.09 47.50 -11.77
CA GLU A 138 3.83 46.37 -12.31
C GLU A 138 2.93 45.12 -12.19
N LEU A 139 2.81 44.36 -13.28
CA LEU A 139 2.00 43.16 -13.41
C LEU A 139 2.89 41.92 -13.50
N THR A 140 2.42 40.81 -12.93
CA THR A 140 3.09 39.51 -13.07
C THR A 140 2.68 38.87 -14.40
N ALA A 141 3.60 38.84 -15.36
CA ALA A 141 3.40 38.12 -16.61
C ALA A 141 3.42 36.60 -16.38
N ILE A 142 2.55 35.88 -17.09
CA ILE A 142 2.51 34.42 -17.16
C ILE A 142 3.51 34.00 -18.24
N SER A 143 4.35 33.00 -17.96
CA SER A 143 5.32 32.51 -18.93
C SER A 143 4.60 31.98 -20.18
N PRO A 144 4.88 32.51 -21.39
CA PRO A 144 4.26 32.05 -22.63
C PRO A 144 4.86 30.73 -23.15
N ILE A 145 5.89 30.20 -22.46
CA ILE A 145 6.63 29.00 -22.86
C ILE A 145 5.90 27.76 -22.36
N VAL A 146 5.42 26.94 -23.30
CA VAL A 146 4.86 25.61 -23.06
C VAL A 146 5.91 24.56 -23.45
N LEU A 147 6.20 23.63 -22.54
CA LEU A 147 7.20 22.59 -22.73
C LEU A 147 6.56 21.21 -22.83
N LYS A 148 7.02 20.41 -23.80
CA LYS A 148 6.73 18.98 -23.89
C LYS A 148 8.04 18.19 -23.87
N ALA A 149 8.25 17.41 -22.82
CA ALA A 149 9.39 16.52 -22.67
C ALA A 149 9.17 15.16 -23.34
N ALA A 150 10.27 14.51 -23.73
CA ALA A 150 10.34 13.11 -24.14
C ALA A 150 11.75 12.55 -23.91
N ALA A 151 11.90 11.23 -23.98
CA ALA A 151 13.19 10.55 -24.08
C ALA A 151 13.06 9.35 -25.02
N MET A 152 14.12 9.01 -25.75
CA MET A 152 14.15 7.88 -26.68
C MET A 152 15.51 7.17 -26.66
N PRO A 153 15.55 5.83 -26.57
CA PRO A 153 14.43 4.91 -26.32
C PRO A 153 13.81 5.09 -24.91
N ASN A 154 12.53 4.74 -24.76
CA ASN A 154 11.82 4.66 -23.49
C ASN A 154 10.71 3.59 -23.63
N PRO A 155 10.75 2.45 -22.89
CA PRO A 155 11.79 2.04 -21.96
C PRO A 155 13.19 2.01 -22.60
N ALA A 156 14.18 2.50 -21.86
CA ALA A 156 15.52 2.71 -22.39
C ALA A 156 16.32 1.40 -22.55
N GLY A 157 16.11 0.47 -21.63
CA GLY A 157 17.03 -0.62 -21.34
C GLY A 157 18.25 -0.19 -20.54
N PHE A 158 19.16 -1.14 -20.38
CA PHE A 158 20.39 -1.02 -19.61
C PHE A 158 21.59 -0.84 -20.55
N GLU A 159 22.63 -0.14 -20.12
CA GLU A 159 23.86 0.12 -20.91
C GLU A 159 23.62 0.79 -22.28
N ARG A 160 22.50 1.51 -22.45
CA ARG A 160 22.09 2.10 -23.74
C ARG A 160 22.08 3.61 -23.74
N GLU A 161 22.51 4.17 -24.87
CA GLU A 161 22.44 5.59 -25.15
C GLU A 161 20.96 6.02 -25.27
N VAL A 162 20.56 7.00 -24.47
CA VAL A 162 19.25 7.65 -24.50
C VAL A 162 19.43 9.10 -24.89
N THR A 163 18.64 9.54 -25.87
CA THR A 163 18.48 10.96 -26.21
C THR A 163 17.32 11.53 -25.41
N LEU A 164 17.60 12.48 -24.53
CA LEU A 164 16.58 13.33 -23.91
C LEU A 164 16.11 14.36 -24.93
N GLY A 165 14.87 14.87 -24.81
CA GLY A 165 14.38 15.91 -25.70
C GLY A 165 13.32 16.78 -25.05
N VAL A 166 13.32 18.07 -25.39
CA VAL A 166 12.25 19.00 -25.05
C VAL A 166 11.79 19.75 -26.31
N THR A 167 10.49 19.72 -26.57
CA THR A 167 9.84 20.56 -27.58
C THR A 167 9.29 21.80 -26.89
N VAL A 168 9.50 22.96 -27.51
CA VAL A 168 9.11 24.29 -26.99
C VAL A 168 8.06 24.90 -27.90
N SER A 169 6.97 25.41 -27.35
CA SER A 169 5.97 26.20 -28.07
C SER A 169 5.58 27.45 -27.28
N GLY A 170 5.31 28.55 -28.00
CA GLY A 170 5.18 29.88 -27.39
C GLY A 170 6.52 30.45 -26.90
N GLY A 171 6.51 31.70 -26.47
CA GLY A 171 7.73 32.49 -26.21
C GLY A 171 8.43 32.97 -27.48
N THR A 172 9.58 33.61 -27.29
CA THR A 172 10.38 34.25 -28.35
C THR A 172 11.68 33.48 -28.60
N PRO A 173 11.82 32.73 -29.71
CA PRO A 173 13.07 32.05 -30.04
C PRO A 173 14.19 33.05 -30.40
N PRO A 174 15.48 32.72 -30.24
CA PRO A 174 16.01 31.42 -29.85
C PRO A 174 15.84 31.08 -28.37
N TYR A 175 15.76 29.78 -28.08
CA TYR A 175 15.69 29.26 -26.70
C TYR A 175 17.07 28.80 -26.24
N ALA A 176 17.39 29.08 -24.97
CA ALA A 176 18.51 28.50 -24.25
C ALA A 176 18.00 27.39 -23.31
N TYR A 177 18.78 26.31 -23.18
CA TYR A 177 18.42 25.15 -22.37
C TYR A 177 19.36 25.04 -21.17
N LYS A 178 18.88 24.45 -20.08
CA LYS A 178 19.71 24.05 -18.95
C LYS A 178 19.18 22.75 -18.35
N TRP A 179 19.84 21.66 -18.68
CA TRP A 179 19.58 20.33 -18.13
C TRP A 179 20.32 20.14 -16.81
N THR A 180 19.72 19.39 -15.88
CA THR A 180 20.31 19.04 -14.59
C THR A 180 19.79 17.66 -14.17
N PRO A 181 20.65 16.62 -14.07
CA PRO A 181 20.24 15.35 -13.50
C PRO A 181 19.92 15.53 -12.00
N ARG A 182 18.92 14.82 -11.49
CA ARG A 182 18.62 14.80 -10.06
C ARG A 182 19.65 13.95 -9.29
N ALA A 183 19.81 14.23 -7.99
CA ALA A 183 20.83 13.60 -7.16
C ALA A 183 20.59 12.11 -6.90
N ALA A 184 19.32 11.67 -6.87
CA ALA A 184 18.92 10.28 -6.71
C ALA A 184 18.60 9.67 -8.09
N ASN A 185 19.66 9.38 -8.86
CA ASN A 185 19.58 8.56 -10.07
C ASN A 185 20.19 7.16 -9.78
N PRO A 186 19.74 6.09 -10.46
CA PRO A 186 20.15 4.71 -10.15
C PRO A 186 21.66 4.47 -10.25
N THR A 187 22.31 5.16 -11.20
CA THR A 187 23.76 5.16 -11.36
C THR A 187 24.25 6.57 -11.70
N THR A 188 25.56 6.81 -11.59
CA THR A 188 26.21 8.07 -12.00
C THR A 188 25.87 8.42 -13.45
N VAL A 189 25.41 9.66 -13.68
CA VAL A 189 25.01 10.14 -15.02
C VAL A 189 25.95 11.22 -15.53
N THR A 190 26.45 11.02 -16.76
CA THR A 190 27.15 12.04 -17.54
C THR A 190 26.33 12.40 -18.77
N LEU A 191 25.96 13.68 -18.91
CA LEU A 191 25.29 14.19 -20.10
C LEU A 191 26.32 14.60 -21.18
N SER A 192 26.01 14.38 -22.45
CA SER A 192 26.85 14.79 -23.59
C SER A 192 27.00 16.31 -23.73
N ALA A 193 26.01 17.06 -23.26
CA ALA A 193 25.95 18.52 -23.15
C ALA A 193 24.82 18.87 -22.17
N ASN A 194 24.79 20.09 -21.62
CA ASN A 194 23.73 20.53 -20.69
C ASN A 194 22.93 21.75 -21.17
N ASP A 195 23.27 22.30 -22.33
CA ASP A 195 22.80 23.56 -22.91
C ASP A 195 22.05 23.42 -24.24
N VAL A 196 21.91 22.18 -24.75
CA VAL A 196 21.25 21.83 -26.01
C VAL A 196 19.80 21.34 -25.82
N ALA A 197 19.00 21.39 -26.88
CA ALA A 197 17.60 20.92 -26.86
C ALA A 197 17.43 19.40 -26.67
N ALA A 198 18.45 18.61 -27.08
CA ALA A 198 18.42 17.15 -27.06
C ALA A 198 19.78 16.53 -26.67
N PRO A 199 20.16 16.56 -25.38
CA PRO A 199 21.39 15.94 -24.89
C PRO A 199 21.22 14.42 -24.72
N LYS A 200 22.34 13.72 -24.60
CA LYS A 200 22.37 12.27 -24.45
C LYS A 200 23.03 11.82 -23.14
N PHE A 201 22.68 10.64 -22.66
CA PHE A 201 23.41 9.91 -21.62
C PHE A 201 23.32 8.39 -21.88
N THR A 202 24.06 7.58 -21.14
CA THR A 202 23.95 6.11 -21.18
C THR A 202 23.36 5.62 -19.86
N THR A 203 22.39 4.69 -19.91
CA THR A 203 21.89 4.02 -18.70
C THR A 203 22.94 3.09 -18.10
N GLY A 204 22.86 2.83 -16.79
CA GLY A 204 23.78 1.92 -16.10
C GLY A 204 23.59 0.45 -16.47
N ALA A 205 24.50 -0.41 -16.00
CA ALA A 205 24.35 -1.85 -16.12
C ALA A 205 23.25 -2.36 -15.18
N LEU A 206 22.54 -3.40 -15.59
CA LEU A 206 21.52 -4.03 -14.77
C LEU A 206 22.11 -4.62 -13.49
N ALA A 207 23.32 -5.20 -13.56
CA ALA A 207 24.05 -5.70 -12.40
C ALA A 207 24.34 -4.59 -11.35
N ASP A 208 24.77 -3.40 -11.78
CA ASP A 208 25.01 -2.26 -10.87
C ASP A 208 23.72 -1.83 -10.15
N ILE A 209 22.61 -1.80 -10.89
CA ILE A 209 21.29 -1.41 -10.39
C ILE A 209 20.72 -2.46 -9.41
N VAL A 210 20.99 -3.76 -9.64
CA VAL A 210 20.60 -4.84 -8.72
C VAL A 210 21.48 -4.87 -7.46
N ALA A 211 22.80 -4.67 -7.61
CA ALA A 211 23.76 -4.78 -6.51
C ALA A 211 23.73 -3.60 -5.53
N ALA A 212 23.16 -2.46 -5.91
CA ALA A 212 23.20 -1.23 -5.11
C ALA A 212 22.30 -1.22 -3.86
N ASP A 213 21.30 -2.11 -3.75
CA ASP A 213 20.18 -1.90 -2.81
C ASP A 213 19.64 -3.18 -2.12
N GLU A 214 20.25 -4.37 -2.32
CA GLU A 214 19.76 -5.68 -1.81
C GLU A 214 18.31 -6.07 -2.23
N LYS A 215 17.61 -5.23 -3.00
CA LYS A 215 16.15 -5.31 -3.27
C LYS A 215 15.84 -5.85 -4.67
N VAL A 216 16.42 -7.02 -4.96
CA VAL A 216 16.23 -7.92 -6.11
C VAL A 216 15.15 -7.48 -7.11
N ILE A 217 15.58 -7.02 -8.29
CA ILE A 217 14.69 -6.98 -9.46
C ILE A 217 14.32 -8.42 -9.78
N GLY A 218 13.02 -8.70 -9.84
CA GLY A 218 12.49 -10.06 -9.88
C GLY A 218 11.89 -10.49 -8.56
N PHE A 219 10.63 -10.91 -8.63
CA PHE A 219 9.99 -11.65 -7.55
C PHE A 219 10.29 -13.13 -7.74
N GLY A 220 11.54 -13.50 -7.49
CA GLY A 220 12.02 -14.87 -7.40
C GLY A 220 12.55 -15.16 -5.99
N PRO A 221 12.90 -16.42 -5.67
CA PRO A 221 13.60 -16.75 -4.43
C PRO A 221 14.93 -15.99 -4.33
N SER A 222 15.33 -15.63 -3.10
CA SER A 222 16.44 -14.70 -2.83
C SER A 222 17.71 -15.02 -3.60
N LEU A 223 18.33 -13.99 -4.19
CA LEU A 223 19.71 -14.09 -4.67
C LEU A 223 20.62 -14.50 -3.50
N THR A 224 21.29 -15.64 -3.68
CA THR A 224 22.33 -16.25 -2.83
C THR A 224 22.03 -16.40 -1.33
N GLU A 225 21.93 -17.66 -0.86
CA GLU A 225 22.40 -18.02 0.49
C GLU A 225 23.17 -19.36 0.50
N ASP A 226 22.64 -20.43 -0.12
CA ASP A 226 23.20 -21.81 -0.01
C ASP A 226 23.92 -22.39 -1.26
N GLY A 227 24.18 -21.59 -2.31
CA GLY A 227 25.07 -21.99 -3.42
C GLY A 227 24.55 -23.03 -4.44
N GLU A 228 23.32 -23.51 -4.31
CA GLU A 228 22.64 -24.31 -5.34
C GLU A 228 22.20 -23.43 -6.53
N PRO A 229 22.30 -23.91 -7.80
CA PRO A 229 21.99 -23.09 -8.98
C PRO A 229 20.48 -22.96 -9.20
N PHE A 230 19.96 -21.75 -8.94
CA PHE A 230 18.62 -21.36 -9.38
C PHE A 230 18.49 -21.40 -10.91
N ARG A 231 17.27 -21.60 -11.41
CA ARG A 231 16.96 -21.71 -12.85
C ARG A 231 16.43 -20.39 -13.41
N SER A 232 16.41 -20.29 -14.73
CA SER A 232 16.17 -19.05 -15.44
C SER A 232 14.70 -18.63 -15.52
N GLU A 233 14.39 -17.43 -15.06
CA GLU A 233 13.02 -16.92 -14.93
C GLU A 233 12.89 -15.48 -15.43
N PHE A 234 11.68 -15.04 -15.81
CA PHE A 234 11.48 -13.65 -16.24
C PHE A 234 11.21 -12.75 -15.04
N LEU A 235 12.06 -11.76 -14.83
CA LEU A 235 12.05 -10.91 -13.64
C LEU A 235 11.01 -9.80 -13.74
N GLY A 236 10.24 -9.62 -12.67
CA GLY A 236 9.30 -8.52 -12.48
C GLY A 236 9.92 -7.26 -11.89
N VAL A 237 9.37 -6.10 -12.25
CA VAL A 237 9.70 -4.77 -11.70
C VAL A 237 8.44 -4.18 -11.06
N SER A 238 8.51 -3.88 -9.76
CA SER A 238 7.41 -3.25 -9.00
C SER A 238 7.30 -1.74 -9.24
N ALA A 239 6.25 -1.10 -8.69
CA ALA A 239 6.13 0.36 -8.77
C ALA A 239 7.22 1.12 -7.99
N ARG A 240 7.61 0.61 -6.81
CA ARG A 240 8.76 1.08 -6.05
C ARG A 240 10.05 0.90 -6.85
N GLN A 241 10.33 -0.30 -7.34
CA GLN A 241 11.56 -0.60 -8.09
C GLN A 241 11.65 0.24 -9.36
N LEU A 242 10.56 0.40 -10.12
CA LEU A 242 10.53 1.28 -11.28
C LEU A 242 10.92 2.72 -10.90
N THR A 243 10.46 3.21 -9.75
CA THR A 243 10.80 4.55 -9.24
C THR A 243 12.29 4.64 -8.88
N GLU A 244 12.81 3.66 -8.15
CA GLU A 244 14.24 3.55 -7.77
C GLU A 244 15.15 3.39 -9.00
N MET A 245 14.65 2.78 -10.07
CA MET A 245 15.31 2.64 -11.37
C MET A 245 15.12 3.84 -12.33
N THR A 246 14.30 4.85 -12.00
CA THR A 246 14.00 5.94 -12.95
C THR A 246 15.09 7.01 -12.93
N TYR A 247 15.74 7.23 -14.08
CA TYR A 247 16.62 8.38 -14.27
C TYR A 247 15.79 9.65 -14.45
N ASN A 248 16.00 10.64 -13.59
CA ASN A 248 15.23 11.88 -13.56
C ASN A 248 16.10 13.10 -13.91
N PHE A 249 15.63 13.89 -14.87
CA PHE A 249 16.30 15.09 -15.35
C PHE A 249 15.36 16.29 -15.28
N ASP A 250 15.80 17.38 -14.68
CA ASP A 250 15.12 18.65 -14.82
C ASP A 250 15.70 19.41 -16.02
N VAL A 251 14.85 19.98 -16.87
CA VAL A 251 15.26 20.97 -17.88
C VAL A 251 14.55 22.30 -17.60
N VAL A 252 15.34 23.38 -17.53
CA VAL A 252 14.85 24.75 -17.63
C VAL A 252 15.08 25.22 -19.06
N VAL A 253 14.07 25.85 -19.66
CA VAL A 253 14.13 26.48 -20.97
C VAL A 253 13.88 27.97 -20.80
N LYS A 254 14.73 28.79 -21.41
CA LYS A 254 14.66 30.25 -21.39
C LYS A 254 14.50 30.80 -22.80
N ASP A 255 13.62 31.78 -23.00
CA ASP A 255 13.43 32.46 -24.29
C ASP A 255 14.28 33.74 -24.43
N GLN A 256 14.25 34.39 -25.59
CA GLN A 256 15.02 35.60 -25.87
C GLN A 256 14.58 36.81 -25.01
N MET A 257 13.31 36.87 -24.59
CA MET A 257 12.84 37.90 -23.64
C MET A 257 13.28 37.60 -22.20
N GLY A 258 13.71 36.37 -21.93
CA GLY A 258 14.15 35.90 -20.63
C GLY A 258 13.06 35.27 -19.78
N PHE A 259 11.90 34.94 -20.37
CA PHE A 259 10.91 34.07 -19.73
C PHE A 259 11.53 32.69 -19.51
N GLU A 260 11.16 32.03 -18.43
CA GLU A 260 11.63 30.67 -18.12
C GLU A 260 10.43 29.73 -17.93
N ALA A 261 10.62 28.46 -18.27
CA ALA A 261 9.74 27.35 -17.94
C ALA A 261 10.58 26.14 -17.56
N LYS A 262 10.03 25.25 -16.73
CA LYS A 262 10.70 24.05 -16.23
C LYS A 262 9.82 22.81 -16.42
N VAL A 263 10.41 21.71 -16.85
CA VAL A 263 9.77 20.38 -16.89
C VAL A 263 10.77 19.31 -16.43
N THR A 264 10.25 18.22 -15.89
CA THR A 264 11.06 17.04 -15.53
C THR A 264 10.85 15.94 -16.57
N VAL A 265 11.94 15.28 -16.95
CA VAL A 265 11.98 14.17 -17.89
C VAL A 265 12.38 12.92 -17.12
N ALA A 266 11.47 11.95 -17.07
CA ALA A 266 11.71 10.63 -16.52
C ALA A 266 12.13 9.67 -17.64
N VAL A 267 13.18 8.90 -17.42
CA VAL A 267 13.63 7.82 -18.30
C VAL A 267 13.61 6.53 -17.51
N VAL A 268 12.75 5.59 -17.92
CA VAL A 268 12.62 4.30 -17.25
C VAL A 268 13.45 3.25 -18.00
N PRO A 269 14.38 2.52 -17.34
CA PRO A 269 15.14 1.45 -17.99
C PRO A 269 14.22 0.31 -18.42
N ALA A 270 13.32 -0.10 -17.53
CA ALA A 270 12.29 -1.11 -17.76
C ALA A 270 10.88 -0.50 -17.58
N THR A 271 9.83 -1.33 -17.59
CA THR A 271 8.44 -0.95 -17.31
C THR A 271 7.89 -1.76 -16.14
N LEU A 272 6.75 -1.36 -15.57
CA LEU A 272 6.03 -2.18 -14.59
C LEU A 272 5.80 -3.58 -15.16
N ALA A 273 6.08 -4.62 -14.36
CA ALA A 273 5.88 -6.00 -14.75
C ALA A 273 4.42 -6.43 -14.59
N GLN A 274 3.59 -5.97 -15.51
CA GLN A 274 2.29 -6.57 -15.75
C GLN A 274 2.51 -7.99 -16.34
N ALA A 275 2.58 -8.99 -15.46
CA ALA A 275 2.74 -10.42 -15.76
C ALA A 275 4.09 -10.90 -16.38
N ASN A 276 5.23 -10.35 -15.94
CA ASN A 276 6.52 -11.04 -16.12
C ASN A 276 6.57 -12.26 -15.18
N GLY A 277 6.18 -13.43 -15.68
CA GLY A 277 6.33 -14.72 -14.99
C GLY A 277 6.56 -15.83 -16.01
N ALA A 278 7.66 -16.57 -15.89
CA ALA A 278 8.05 -17.58 -16.85
C ALA A 278 7.15 -18.83 -16.79
N ILE A 279 6.98 -19.50 -17.93
CA ILE A 279 6.29 -20.79 -18.01
C ILE A 279 7.28 -21.87 -18.44
N TYR A 280 7.51 -22.79 -17.52
CA TYR A 280 8.31 -23.99 -17.73
C TYR A 280 7.41 -25.20 -17.99
N ASP A 281 7.16 -25.49 -19.27
CA ASP A 281 6.99 -26.87 -19.72
C ASP A 281 7.44 -27.04 -21.19
N SER A 282 7.87 -28.26 -21.47
CA SER A 282 8.04 -28.85 -22.79
C SER A 282 6.76 -28.85 -23.63
N THR A 283 5.58 -29.10 -23.04
CA THR A 283 4.29 -29.10 -23.74
C THR A 283 3.84 -27.69 -24.11
N ASP A 284 2.96 -27.55 -25.11
CA ASP A 284 2.73 -26.28 -25.82
C ASP A 284 1.71 -25.34 -25.11
N LEU A 285 1.55 -25.49 -23.79
CA LEU A 285 0.48 -24.87 -23.00
C LEU A 285 0.92 -23.57 -22.32
N VAL A 286 1.18 -22.53 -23.13
CA VAL A 286 1.59 -21.21 -22.62
C VAL A 286 0.37 -20.36 -22.20
N THR A 287 0.22 -20.12 -20.90
CA THR A 287 -0.99 -19.58 -20.23
C THR A 287 -0.85 -18.16 -19.65
N ARG A 288 0.34 -17.55 -19.73
CA ARG A 288 0.62 -16.14 -19.41
C ARG A 288 1.23 -15.49 -20.63
N SER A 289 0.93 -14.22 -20.87
CA SER A 289 1.55 -13.42 -21.93
C SER A 289 2.01 -12.08 -21.35
N ILE A 290 3.17 -11.62 -21.80
CA ILE A 290 3.74 -10.32 -21.44
C ILE A 290 3.19 -9.25 -22.40
N PRO A 291 2.92 -8.00 -21.96
CA PRO A 291 2.47 -6.93 -22.85
C PRO A 291 3.50 -6.59 -23.92
N THR A 292 3.06 -6.40 -25.15
CA THR A 292 3.90 -5.88 -26.25
C THR A 292 4.57 -4.56 -25.87
N GLY A 293 5.83 -4.39 -26.28
CA GLY A 293 6.69 -3.26 -25.93
C GLY A 293 7.39 -3.37 -24.57
N THR A 294 6.96 -4.28 -23.69
CA THR A 294 7.58 -4.50 -22.38
C THR A 294 9.05 -4.90 -22.54
N LEU A 295 9.90 -4.42 -21.63
CA LEU A 295 11.25 -4.94 -21.48
C LEU A 295 11.21 -6.24 -20.67
N VAL A 296 11.67 -7.33 -21.28
CA VAL A 296 11.72 -8.67 -20.70
C VAL A 296 13.16 -8.95 -20.27
N ILE A 297 13.36 -9.12 -18.97
CA ILE A 297 14.63 -9.54 -18.35
C ILE A 297 14.49 -11.01 -17.98
N ALA A 298 15.39 -11.88 -18.44
CA ALA A 298 15.56 -13.19 -17.83
C ALA A 298 16.67 -13.11 -16.77
N SER A 299 16.45 -13.70 -15.60
CA SER A 299 17.54 -14.24 -14.77
C SER A 299 18.03 -15.54 -15.38
N VAL A 300 19.33 -15.80 -15.33
CA VAL A 300 19.99 -17.05 -15.75
C VAL A 300 21.19 -17.29 -14.84
N PRO A 301 20.99 -17.78 -13.61
CA PRO A 301 22.06 -17.88 -12.61
C PRO A 301 23.20 -18.80 -13.06
N GLY A 302 24.43 -18.32 -12.91
CA GLY A 302 25.62 -19.04 -13.36
C GLY A 302 25.75 -19.18 -14.89
N ASN A 303 25.08 -18.34 -15.68
CA ASN A 303 25.25 -18.35 -17.14
C ASN A 303 26.71 -18.10 -17.54
N THR A 304 27.19 -18.90 -18.48
CA THR A 304 28.55 -18.86 -19.02
C THR A 304 28.57 -19.03 -20.55
N THR A 305 27.40 -19.01 -21.20
CA THR A 305 27.24 -19.19 -22.65
C THR A 305 26.29 -18.14 -23.20
N ALA A 306 26.64 -17.52 -24.33
CA ALA A 306 25.79 -16.52 -24.96
C ALA A 306 24.47 -17.15 -25.43
N LEU A 307 23.36 -16.78 -24.78
CA LEU A 307 22.01 -17.15 -25.21
C LEU A 307 21.65 -16.44 -26.52
N ALA A 308 20.79 -17.07 -27.31
CA ALA A 308 20.32 -16.53 -28.58
C ALA A 308 18.85 -16.85 -28.81
N PHE A 309 18.17 -16.05 -29.63
CA PHE A 309 16.85 -16.39 -30.12
C PHE A 309 16.93 -17.61 -31.05
N VAL A 310 16.22 -18.67 -30.69
CA VAL A 310 15.95 -19.85 -31.53
C VAL A 310 14.78 -19.55 -32.47
N GLU A 311 13.80 -18.77 -32.02
CA GLU A 311 12.64 -18.31 -32.80
C GLU A 311 12.23 -16.90 -32.35
N LYS A 312 11.79 -16.07 -33.29
CA LYS A 312 11.11 -14.79 -33.02
C LYS A 312 9.82 -14.70 -33.85
N PRO A 313 8.80 -13.93 -33.43
CA PRO A 313 7.62 -13.69 -34.24
C PRO A 313 7.94 -12.99 -35.57
N LEU A 314 7.12 -13.23 -36.59
CA LEU A 314 7.27 -12.58 -37.89
C LEU A 314 7.17 -11.06 -37.75
N GLY A 315 8.17 -10.34 -38.28
CA GLY A 315 8.27 -8.88 -38.17
C GLY A 315 9.05 -8.36 -36.95
N SER A 316 9.45 -9.24 -36.01
CA SER A 316 10.24 -8.84 -34.84
C SER A 316 11.66 -8.40 -35.20
N ASN A 317 12.01 -7.18 -34.80
CA ASN A 317 13.34 -6.59 -34.81
C ASN A 317 14.05 -6.72 -33.44
N ALA A 318 13.44 -7.37 -32.44
CA ALA A 318 14.04 -7.56 -31.11
C ALA A 318 15.47 -8.13 -31.15
N VAL A 319 16.31 -7.60 -30.25
CA VAL A 319 17.70 -7.98 -30.02
C VAL A 319 17.86 -8.36 -28.55
N LEU A 320 18.59 -9.43 -28.27
CA LEU A 320 18.94 -9.85 -26.92
C LEU A 320 20.25 -9.16 -26.51
N ASN A 321 20.25 -8.54 -25.35
CA ASN A 321 21.35 -7.76 -24.79
C ASN A 321 21.87 -8.47 -23.53
N GLY A 322 23.17 -8.39 -23.25
CA GLY A 322 23.77 -9.13 -22.13
C GLY A 322 23.62 -10.65 -22.23
N ALA A 323 23.66 -11.19 -23.46
CA ALA A 323 23.33 -12.59 -23.78
C ALA A 323 24.13 -13.66 -22.99
N ASP A 324 25.36 -13.31 -22.60
CA ASP A 324 26.32 -14.10 -21.83
C ASP A 324 26.36 -13.73 -20.34
N SER A 325 25.54 -12.76 -19.91
CA SER A 325 25.37 -12.38 -18.50
C SER A 325 24.36 -13.26 -17.77
N GLU A 326 24.25 -13.05 -16.45
CA GLU A 326 23.17 -13.59 -15.61
C GLU A 326 21.81 -12.91 -15.88
N PHE A 327 21.77 -11.70 -16.45
CA PHE A 327 20.52 -10.95 -16.66
C PHE A 327 20.24 -10.56 -18.13
N PRO A 328 20.24 -11.51 -19.10
CA PRO A 328 20.00 -11.24 -20.51
C PRO A 328 18.58 -10.71 -20.74
N TRP A 329 18.45 -9.64 -21.54
CA TRP A 329 17.20 -8.91 -21.68
C TRP A 329 16.92 -8.40 -23.10
N PHE A 330 15.65 -8.26 -23.45
CA PHE A 330 15.18 -7.78 -24.76
C PHE A 330 13.89 -6.95 -24.63
N VAL A 331 13.48 -6.29 -25.71
CA VAL A 331 12.16 -5.63 -25.79
C VAL A 331 11.22 -6.50 -26.62
N ALA A 332 10.05 -6.81 -26.06
CA ALA A 332 9.01 -7.63 -26.66
C ALA A 332 8.23 -6.88 -27.75
N ASP A 333 8.90 -6.59 -28.87
CA ASP A 333 8.47 -5.61 -29.87
C ASP A 333 7.21 -5.96 -30.70
N VAL A 334 6.77 -7.22 -30.73
CA VAL A 334 5.54 -7.65 -31.44
C VAL A 334 4.85 -8.83 -30.71
N PRO A 335 3.52 -8.98 -30.84
CA PRO A 335 2.81 -10.17 -30.36
C PRO A 335 3.33 -11.48 -30.96
N GLY A 336 3.41 -12.54 -30.16
CA GLY A 336 3.80 -13.88 -30.61
C GLY A 336 4.46 -14.73 -29.53
N VAL A 337 5.41 -15.58 -29.94
CA VAL A 337 6.29 -16.34 -29.05
C VAL A 337 7.74 -16.08 -29.45
N TYR A 338 8.56 -15.72 -28.48
CA TYR A 338 10.01 -15.63 -28.59
C TYR A 338 10.58 -16.88 -27.91
N ARG A 339 11.48 -17.61 -28.57
CA ARG A 339 12.15 -18.79 -28.01
C ARG A 339 13.65 -18.58 -27.92
N PHE A 340 14.24 -19.10 -26.87
CA PHE A 340 15.68 -19.23 -26.66
C PHE A 340 16.00 -20.71 -26.43
N ASP A 341 17.28 -21.05 -26.23
CA ASP A 341 17.58 -22.36 -25.66
C ASP A 341 17.07 -22.41 -24.21
N GLY A 342 16.34 -23.47 -23.85
CA GLY A 342 15.68 -23.63 -22.54
C GLY A 342 14.51 -22.69 -22.18
N LEU A 343 14.32 -21.54 -22.84
CA LEU A 343 13.32 -20.51 -22.44
C LEU A 343 12.32 -20.13 -23.55
N ARG A 344 11.11 -19.69 -23.15
CA ARG A 344 10.06 -19.19 -24.04
C ARG A 344 9.30 -18.01 -23.41
N ALA A 345 9.18 -16.89 -24.12
CA ALA A 345 8.32 -15.77 -23.74
C ALA A 345 7.13 -15.65 -24.71
N ALA A 346 5.90 -15.67 -24.20
CA ALA A 346 4.72 -15.30 -24.98
C ALA A 346 4.41 -13.81 -24.78
N VAL A 347 3.99 -13.16 -25.86
CA VAL A 347 3.78 -11.70 -25.92
C VAL A 347 2.44 -11.42 -26.60
N SER A 348 1.64 -10.50 -26.05
CA SER A 348 0.40 -10.05 -26.70
C SER A 348 -0.09 -8.69 -26.20
N ASN A 349 -1.02 -8.10 -26.95
CA ASN A 349 -1.75 -6.91 -26.58
C ASN A 349 -2.93 -7.25 -25.65
N TYR A 350 -3.36 -6.26 -24.86
CA TYR A 350 -4.57 -6.32 -24.05
C TYR A 350 -5.82 -6.34 -24.92
N VAL A 351 -6.86 -7.05 -24.46
CA VAL A 351 -8.16 -7.07 -25.14
C VAL A 351 -9.25 -7.15 -24.08
N SER A 352 -9.83 -6.00 -23.72
CA SER A 352 -10.87 -5.81 -22.69
C SER A 352 -11.72 -7.06 -22.42
N SER A 353 -11.32 -7.80 -21.39
CA SER A 353 -11.89 -9.10 -21.03
C SER A 353 -13.22 -9.00 -20.25
N SER A 354 -13.60 -7.79 -19.80
CA SER A 354 -14.92 -7.49 -19.22
C SER A 354 -15.90 -6.96 -20.28
N PRO A 355 -17.16 -7.48 -20.36
CA PRO A 355 -17.67 -8.73 -19.79
C PRO A 355 -17.36 -9.95 -20.69
N SER A 356 -16.50 -9.78 -21.70
CA SER A 356 -16.37 -10.62 -22.88
C SER A 356 -15.89 -12.05 -22.62
N CYS A 357 -15.18 -12.32 -21.51
CA CYS A 357 -14.73 -13.68 -21.16
C CYS A 357 -15.86 -14.72 -21.13
N GLY A 358 -17.09 -14.35 -20.75
CA GLY A 358 -18.24 -15.25 -20.85
C GLY A 358 -18.55 -15.62 -22.30
N GLY A 359 -18.75 -14.62 -23.16
CA GLY A 359 -19.10 -14.80 -24.57
C GLY A 359 -18.00 -15.42 -25.42
N CYS A 360 -16.72 -15.17 -25.13
CA CYS A 360 -15.60 -15.82 -25.83
C CYS A 360 -15.57 -17.35 -25.62
N HIS A 361 -16.09 -17.84 -24.50
CA HIS A 361 -16.11 -19.25 -24.12
C HIS A 361 -17.48 -19.92 -24.34
N GLU A 362 -18.55 -19.15 -24.46
CA GLU A 362 -19.94 -19.60 -24.68
C GLU A 362 -20.06 -20.58 -25.86
N TYR A 363 -19.31 -20.35 -26.93
CA TYR A 363 -19.35 -21.14 -28.17
C TYR A 363 -18.40 -22.36 -28.17
N LEU A 364 -17.57 -22.55 -27.12
CA LEU A 364 -16.47 -23.51 -27.10
C LEU A 364 -16.67 -24.69 -26.13
N MET A 365 -17.76 -24.72 -25.36
CA MET A 365 -17.93 -25.68 -24.25
C MET A 365 -19.35 -26.24 -24.09
N SER A 366 -19.46 -27.37 -23.39
CA SER A 366 -20.76 -27.98 -23.05
C SER A 366 -21.54 -27.13 -22.05
N ALA A 367 -22.88 -27.15 -22.10
CA ALA A 367 -23.75 -26.37 -21.21
C ALA A 367 -23.43 -26.50 -19.71
N GLU A 368 -22.99 -27.68 -19.26
CA GLU A 368 -22.57 -27.94 -17.88
C GLU A 368 -21.20 -27.30 -17.54
N LYS A 369 -20.28 -27.20 -18.51
CA LYS A 369 -19.06 -26.38 -18.37
C LYS A 369 -19.43 -24.90 -18.39
N LEU A 370 -20.32 -24.47 -19.28
CA LEU A 370 -20.79 -23.07 -19.38
C LEU A 370 -21.44 -22.61 -18.08
N ALA A 371 -22.41 -23.35 -17.52
CA ALA A 371 -23.08 -22.98 -16.27
C ALA A 371 -22.11 -22.87 -15.08
N ARG A 372 -21.13 -23.78 -14.97
CA ARG A 372 -20.03 -23.65 -13.99
C ARG A 372 -19.21 -22.38 -14.26
N MET A 373 -18.84 -22.14 -15.51
CA MET A 373 -17.97 -21.02 -15.85
C MET A 373 -18.69 -19.68 -15.70
N GLU A 374 -19.98 -19.59 -16.03
CA GLU A 374 -20.85 -18.42 -15.78
C GLU A 374 -21.00 -18.16 -14.29
N THR A 375 -21.18 -19.20 -13.47
CA THR A 375 -21.18 -19.09 -11.99
C THR A 375 -19.84 -18.58 -11.47
N THR A 376 -18.74 -19.06 -12.02
CA THR A 376 -17.38 -18.62 -11.68
C THR A 376 -17.11 -17.18 -12.16
N PHE A 377 -17.50 -16.80 -13.37
CA PHE A 377 -17.36 -15.43 -13.89
C PHE A 377 -18.32 -14.45 -13.21
N LYS A 378 -19.49 -14.87 -12.72
CA LYS A 378 -20.36 -14.05 -11.86
C LYS A 378 -19.70 -13.72 -10.51
N LYS A 379 -18.76 -14.55 -10.04
CA LYS A 379 -17.87 -14.22 -8.91
C LYS A 379 -16.68 -13.36 -9.35
N TRP A 380 -16.03 -13.69 -10.48
CA TRP A 380 -14.79 -13.04 -10.92
C TRP A 380 -14.96 -11.65 -11.53
N ASN A 381 -15.99 -11.44 -12.36
CA ASN A 381 -16.37 -10.13 -12.91
C ASN A 381 -16.89 -9.18 -11.80
N ASN A 382 -17.13 -9.73 -10.61
CA ASN A 382 -17.49 -9.07 -9.36
C ASN A 382 -16.43 -9.37 -8.27
N SER A 383 -15.15 -9.35 -8.67
CA SER A 383 -13.97 -9.48 -7.80
C SER A 383 -13.80 -8.24 -6.91
N ALA A 384 -13.29 -8.40 -5.69
CA ALA A 384 -12.89 -7.28 -4.82
C ALA A 384 -11.84 -6.32 -5.42
N HIS A 385 -11.11 -6.73 -6.46
CA HIS A 385 -10.20 -5.87 -7.20
C HIS A 385 -10.89 -5.18 -8.39
N GLY A 386 -12.04 -5.68 -8.85
CA GLY A 386 -12.85 -5.03 -9.87
C GLY A 386 -13.61 -3.79 -9.38
N ASN A 387 -14.03 -3.75 -8.10
CA ASN A 387 -14.89 -2.68 -7.56
C ASN A 387 -14.64 -2.38 -6.07
N HIS A 388 -14.63 -1.08 -5.70
CA HIS A 388 -14.18 -0.59 -4.39
C HIS A 388 -15.08 -1.07 -3.22
N PHE A 389 -16.37 -1.28 -3.48
CA PHE A 389 -17.38 -1.49 -2.44
C PHE A 389 -17.55 -2.94 -1.98
N PHE A 390 -16.82 -3.91 -2.54
CA PHE A 390 -17.03 -5.33 -2.22
C PHE A 390 -16.83 -5.70 -0.74
N LYS A 391 -16.10 -4.90 0.05
CA LYS A 391 -16.05 -5.02 1.52
C LYS A 391 -17.42 -4.77 2.19
N TYR A 392 -18.30 -3.97 1.59
CA TYR A 392 -19.63 -3.60 2.08
C TYR A 392 -20.78 -4.33 1.38
N MET A 393 -20.48 -5.21 0.42
CA MET A 393 -21.48 -6.01 -0.31
C MET A 393 -21.22 -7.50 -0.15
N GLU A 394 -22.26 -8.31 -0.29
CA GLU A 394 -22.17 -9.77 -0.34
C GLU A 394 -23.18 -10.38 -1.30
N TYR A 395 -23.06 -11.68 -1.55
CA TYR A 395 -23.98 -12.40 -2.43
C TYR A 395 -25.16 -12.93 -1.62
N ASP A 396 -26.37 -12.63 -2.07
CA ASP A 396 -27.59 -13.22 -1.53
C ASP A 396 -27.72 -14.71 -1.92
N ALA A 397 -28.78 -15.37 -1.44
CA ALA A 397 -29.05 -16.78 -1.73
C ALA A 397 -29.32 -17.08 -3.23
N ASN A 398 -29.55 -16.05 -4.05
CA ASN A 398 -29.76 -16.15 -5.50
C ASN A 398 -28.47 -15.85 -6.30
N GLY A 399 -27.37 -15.48 -5.64
CA GLY A 399 -26.13 -15.03 -6.28
C GLY A 399 -26.18 -13.59 -6.81
N VAL A 400 -27.13 -12.78 -6.35
CA VAL A 400 -27.22 -11.34 -6.60
C VAL A 400 -26.36 -10.61 -5.56
N LEU A 401 -25.61 -9.61 -6.02
CA LEU A 401 -24.81 -8.76 -5.16
C LEU A 401 -25.70 -7.72 -4.46
N VAL A 402 -25.69 -7.71 -3.13
CA VAL A 402 -26.48 -6.83 -2.27
C VAL A 402 -25.58 -6.12 -1.24
N TRP A 403 -26.03 -4.99 -0.70
CA TRP A 403 -25.36 -4.36 0.45
C TRP A 403 -25.48 -5.25 1.69
N LYS A 404 -24.38 -5.38 2.43
CA LYS A 404 -24.38 -5.99 3.76
C LYS A 404 -25.21 -5.14 4.69
N THR A 405 -25.99 -5.78 5.57
CA THR A 405 -26.77 -5.08 6.59
C THR A 405 -26.05 -5.04 7.93
N GLY A 406 -26.32 -4.00 8.72
CA GLY A 406 -25.87 -3.88 10.10
C GLY A 406 -26.65 -4.79 11.05
N PRO A 407 -26.28 -4.84 12.35
CA PRO A 407 -27.03 -5.58 13.38
C PRO A 407 -28.48 -5.09 13.60
N ASP A 408 -28.80 -3.91 13.09
CA ASP A 408 -30.13 -3.28 13.02
C ASP A 408 -30.94 -3.69 11.77
N GLY A 409 -30.30 -4.28 10.76
CA GLY A 409 -30.90 -4.69 9.49
C GLY A 409 -30.81 -3.65 8.37
N GLU A 410 -30.20 -2.48 8.60
CA GLU A 410 -30.07 -1.41 7.59
C GLU A 410 -28.78 -1.58 6.75
N PRO A 411 -28.74 -1.14 5.47
CA PRO A 411 -27.53 -1.23 4.63
C PRO A 411 -26.33 -0.47 5.23
N ILE A 412 -25.18 -1.12 5.32
CA ILE A 412 -23.94 -0.52 5.83
C ILE A 412 -23.48 0.59 4.86
N PRO A 413 -23.44 1.88 5.27
CA PRO A 413 -23.04 2.96 4.38
C PRO A 413 -21.57 2.86 3.96
N ALA A 414 -21.26 3.22 2.71
CA ALA A 414 -19.91 3.17 2.21
C ALA A 414 -19.15 4.48 2.52
N PRO A 415 -18.04 4.46 3.29
CA PRO A 415 -17.21 5.64 3.48
C PRO A 415 -16.49 6.02 2.17
N THR A 416 -16.28 7.32 2.02
CA THR A 416 -15.38 7.91 1.03
C THR A 416 -13.91 7.85 1.52
N ALA A 417 -12.96 8.48 0.81
CA ALA A 417 -11.61 8.70 1.35
C ALA A 417 -11.62 9.55 2.64
N ASN A 418 -12.66 10.38 2.84
CA ASN A 418 -12.90 11.04 4.10
C ASN A 418 -13.76 10.14 5.03
N PRO A 419 -13.24 9.66 6.17
CA PRO A 419 -13.93 8.69 7.02
C PRO A 419 -15.17 9.26 7.73
N THR A 420 -15.42 10.56 7.64
CA THR A 420 -16.63 11.21 8.17
C THR A 420 -17.77 11.32 7.16
N VAL A 421 -17.50 11.04 5.88
CA VAL A 421 -18.46 11.19 4.77
C VAL A 421 -18.76 9.82 4.16
N PHE A 422 -20.04 9.47 4.14
CA PHE A 422 -20.55 8.19 3.69
C PHE A 422 -21.57 8.37 2.56
N TRP A 423 -21.55 7.47 1.58
CA TRP A 423 -22.56 7.36 0.54
C TRP A 423 -23.54 6.24 0.88
N ALA A 424 -24.84 6.55 0.82
CA ALA A 424 -25.91 5.55 0.91
C ALA A 424 -26.09 4.86 -0.45
N GLU A 425 -25.91 3.53 -0.47
CA GLU A 425 -26.10 2.64 -1.62
C GLU A 425 -25.66 3.19 -3.01
N PRO A 426 -24.41 3.65 -3.20
CA PRO A 426 -23.93 4.21 -4.48
C PRO A 426 -23.90 3.21 -5.67
N GLY A 427 -24.27 1.95 -5.44
CA GLY A 427 -24.19 0.87 -6.42
C GLY A 427 -22.82 0.21 -6.49
N ALA A 428 -22.68 -0.77 -7.39
CA ALA A 428 -21.41 -1.43 -7.68
C ALA A 428 -20.59 -0.56 -8.66
N MET A 429 -19.42 -0.08 -8.23
CA MET A 429 -18.60 0.87 -9.00
C MET A 429 -17.12 0.47 -8.99
N THR A 430 -16.44 0.58 -10.14
CA THR A 430 -14.99 0.29 -10.20
C THR A 430 -14.19 1.28 -9.35
N THR A 431 -12.99 0.93 -8.87
CA THR A 431 -12.16 1.91 -8.10
C THR A 431 -11.78 3.14 -8.94
N PHE A 432 -11.72 2.99 -10.27
CA PHE A 432 -11.56 4.13 -11.18
C PHE A 432 -12.81 5.00 -11.25
N GLU A 433 -13.99 4.39 -11.37
CA GLU A 433 -15.28 5.08 -11.35
C GLU A 433 -15.57 5.78 -10.00
N PHE A 434 -15.19 5.16 -8.88
CA PHE A 434 -15.30 5.72 -7.53
C PHE A 434 -14.45 6.99 -7.35
N GLY A 435 -13.20 6.99 -7.85
CA GLY A 435 -12.38 8.20 -7.94
C GLY A 435 -12.94 9.24 -8.91
N MET A 436 -13.37 8.81 -10.10
CA MET A 436 -13.96 9.66 -11.15
C MET A 436 -15.38 10.17 -10.81
N THR A 437 -15.97 9.78 -9.68
CA THR A 437 -17.24 10.32 -9.15
C THR A 437 -17.09 11.11 -7.84
N GLY A 438 -15.86 11.24 -7.33
CA GLY A 438 -15.48 12.18 -6.27
C GLY A 438 -15.36 11.61 -4.86
N ALA A 439 -15.44 10.29 -4.68
CA ALA A 439 -15.28 9.68 -3.36
C ALA A 439 -13.82 9.58 -2.88
N GLU A 440 -12.87 9.34 -3.79
CA GLU A 440 -11.44 9.38 -3.42
C GLU A 440 -10.95 10.83 -3.17
N GLY A 441 -11.76 11.83 -3.54
CA GLY A 441 -11.54 13.22 -3.21
C GLY A 441 -10.36 13.88 -3.90
N THR A 442 -9.80 14.91 -3.25
CA THR A 442 -8.83 15.85 -3.83
C THR A 442 -7.47 15.26 -4.23
N HIS A 443 -7.07 14.10 -3.71
CA HIS A 443 -5.81 13.45 -4.13
C HIS A 443 -5.93 12.64 -5.44
N TYR A 444 -7.15 12.30 -5.87
CA TYR A 444 -7.34 11.38 -7.00
C TYR A 444 -6.93 12.03 -8.32
N SER A 445 -6.03 11.37 -9.06
CA SER A 445 -5.29 12.01 -10.16
C SER A 445 -4.92 11.03 -11.28
N ALA A 446 -4.37 11.55 -12.38
CA ALA A 446 -3.88 10.75 -13.50
C ALA A 446 -2.86 9.66 -13.09
N SER A 447 -2.17 9.82 -11.96
CA SER A 447 -1.25 8.81 -11.41
C SER A 447 -1.96 7.54 -10.91
N CYS A 448 -3.22 7.66 -10.47
CA CYS A 448 -4.05 6.57 -9.93
C CYS A 448 -4.52 5.61 -11.03
N VAL A 449 -4.69 6.10 -12.26
CA VAL A 449 -5.16 5.33 -13.43
C VAL A 449 -4.30 4.09 -13.68
N SER A 450 -2.99 4.20 -13.44
CA SER A 450 -2.01 3.10 -13.54
C SER A 450 -2.28 1.87 -12.66
N CYS A 451 -3.10 2.02 -11.62
CA CYS A 451 -3.45 0.96 -10.67
C CYS A 451 -4.94 0.59 -10.67
N HIS A 452 -5.76 1.30 -11.45
CA HIS A 452 -7.23 1.17 -11.43
C HIS A 452 -7.86 0.96 -12.81
N THR A 453 -7.04 0.74 -13.84
CA THR A 453 -7.47 0.39 -15.19
C THR A 453 -6.60 -0.72 -15.75
N THR A 454 -7.08 -1.42 -16.78
CA THR A 454 -6.38 -2.55 -17.37
C THR A 454 -5.39 -2.11 -18.46
N GLY A 455 -4.15 -2.57 -18.33
CA GLY A 455 -3.08 -2.39 -19.32
C GLY A 455 -2.42 -1.02 -19.41
N TYR A 456 -2.80 -0.06 -18.56
CA TYR A 456 -2.26 1.30 -18.56
C TYR A 456 -0.73 1.32 -18.50
N ASN A 457 -0.08 1.79 -19.57
CA ASN A 457 1.36 1.97 -19.65
C ASN A 457 1.77 2.92 -20.78
N THR A 458 1.77 4.23 -20.50
CA THR A 458 2.03 5.32 -21.48
C THR A 458 3.41 5.34 -22.14
N ALA A 459 4.29 4.39 -21.83
CA ALA A 459 5.56 4.18 -22.53
C ALA A 459 5.45 3.17 -23.69
N LEU A 460 4.38 2.37 -23.74
CA LEU A 460 4.21 1.26 -24.67
C LEU A 460 3.12 1.54 -25.73
N GLN A 461 2.95 0.59 -26.63
CA GLN A 461 1.75 0.44 -27.47
C GLN A 461 1.29 -1.01 -27.33
N ASN A 462 0.27 -1.24 -26.51
CA ASN A 462 -0.13 -2.58 -26.03
C ASN A 462 -1.66 -2.79 -26.03
N ASP A 463 -2.43 -1.86 -26.62
CA ASP A 463 -3.90 -1.79 -26.64
C ASP A 463 -4.57 -1.70 -25.25
N GLY A 464 -3.84 -1.30 -24.22
CA GLY A 464 -4.36 -1.01 -22.87
C GLY A 464 -5.20 0.27 -22.79
N PHE A 465 -5.69 0.59 -21.57
CA PHE A 465 -6.56 1.74 -21.32
C PHE A 465 -6.07 3.04 -21.94
N ASP A 466 -4.78 3.37 -21.80
CA ASP A 466 -4.26 4.67 -22.21
C ASP A 466 -4.11 4.80 -23.74
N ASP A 467 -3.78 3.73 -24.46
CA ASP A 467 -3.84 3.72 -25.93
C ASP A 467 -5.27 3.94 -26.43
N VAL A 468 -6.25 3.24 -25.85
CA VAL A 468 -7.66 3.34 -26.24
C VAL A 468 -8.24 4.72 -25.90
N ALA A 469 -7.92 5.27 -24.73
CA ALA A 469 -8.36 6.60 -24.31
C ALA A 469 -7.73 7.71 -25.18
N LYS A 470 -6.44 7.60 -25.49
CA LYS A 470 -5.67 8.48 -26.38
C LYS A 470 -6.18 8.43 -27.82
N ALA A 471 -6.49 7.25 -28.34
CA ALA A 471 -7.12 7.07 -29.65
C ALA A 471 -8.53 7.68 -29.72
N ALA A 472 -9.27 7.64 -28.61
CA ALA A 472 -10.57 8.31 -28.45
C ALA A 472 -10.47 9.81 -28.10
N GLY A 473 -9.26 10.38 -28.03
CA GLY A 473 -9.03 11.81 -27.77
C GLY A 473 -9.27 12.27 -26.32
N TRP A 474 -9.38 11.34 -25.36
CA TRP A 474 -9.62 11.65 -23.95
C TRP A 474 -8.31 11.88 -23.19
N THR A 475 -8.37 12.77 -22.20
CA THR A 475 -7.31 13.00 -21.21
C THR A 475 -7.91 13.07 -19.81
N PHE A 476 -7.13 12.67 -18.80
CA PHE A 476 -7.58 12.72 -17.40
C PHE A 476 -7.85 14.18 -16.97
N PRO A 477 -9.06 14.52 -16.50
CA PRO A 477 -9.42 15.88 -16.12
C PRO A 477 -8.86 16.28 -14.75
N ASP A 478 -8.73 17.59 -14.52
CA ASP A 478 -8.47 18.11 -13.17
C ASP A 478 -9.75 18.04 -12.33
N LEU A 479 -9.90 16.94 -11.58
CA LEU A 479 -11.09 16.64 -10.77
C LEU A 479 -11.40 17.74 -9.73
N THR A 480 -10.40 18.48 -9.26
CA THR A 480 -10.61 19.61 -8.33
C THR A 480 -11.38 20.78 -8.97
N LYS A 481 -11.42 20.84 -10.31
CA LYS A 481 -12.21 21.80 -11.09
C LYS A 481 -13.53 21.21 -11.62
N VAL A 482 -13.69 19.88 -11.63
CA VAL A 482 -14.92 19.22 -12.08
C VAL A 482 -15.94 19.14 -10.94
N PHE A 483 -15.51 18.71 -9.75
CA PHE A 483 -16.41 18.52 -8.63
C PHE A 483 -16.78 19.85 -7.96
N THR A 484 -18.07 20.04 -7.73
CA THR A 484 -18.58 21.23 -7.02
C THR A 484 -19.23 20.82 -5.71
N GLY A 485 -19.14 21.67 -4.68
CA GLY A 485 -19.69 21.36 -3.36
C GLY A 485 -18.94 20.25 -2.60
N LEU A 486 -17.62 20.18 -2.76
CA LEU A 486 -16.77 19.28 -1.96
C LEU A 486 -16.91 19.57 -0.45
N THR A 487 -16.84 18.53 0.35
CA THR A 487 -17.04 18.53 1.81
C THR A 487 -16.04 17.62 2.52
N GLY A 488 -15.98 17.67 3.84
CA GLY A 488 -15.05 16.91 4.68
C GLY A 488 -13.99 17.78 5.37
N ASP A 489 -13.14 17.11 6.15
CA ASP A 489 -11.95 17.70 6.77
C ASP A 489 -10.76 17.70 5.79
N PRO A 490 -10.12 18.86 5.51
CA PRO A 490 -8.89 18.93 4.70
C PRO A 490 -7.74 18.00 5.12
N ALA A 491 -7.71 17.51 6.37
CA ALA A 491 -6.75 16.53 6.84
C ALA A 491 -6.94 15.12 6.23
N TYR A 492 -8.14 14.83 5.71
CA TYR A 492 -8.57 13.52 5.19
C TYR A 492 -9.19 13.62 3.78
N ASP A 493 -8.66 14.56 2.96
CA ASP A 493 -9.19 14.95 1.64
C ASP A 493 -10.61 15.53 1.64
N LEU A 494 -10.89 16.37 0.64
CA LEU A 494 -12.22 16.90 0.37
C LEU A 494 -12.89 16.04 -0.71
N VAL A 495 -14.10 15.57 -0.43
CA VAL A 495 -14.85 14.57 -1.20
C VAL A 495 -16.22 15.10 -1.61
N THR A 496 -16.89 14.46 -2.56
CA THR A 496 -18.29 14.81 -2.89
C THR A 496 -19.27 14.15 -1.89
N PRO A 497 -20.33 14.85 -1.44
CA PRO A 497 -21.32 14.29 -0.51
C PRO A 497 -22.23 13.20 -1.13
N ALA A 498 -22.17 13.05 -2.45
CA ALA A 498 -22.85 12.02 -3.24
C ALA A 498 -22.12 11.86 -4.59
N PRO A 499 -22.28 10.74 -5.32
CA PRO A 499 -21.62 10.51 -6.61
C PRO A 499 -21.87 11.62 -7.64
N GLN A 500 -20.80 12.12 -8.28
CA GLN A 500 -20.87 13.10 -9.38
C GLN A 500 -20.38 12.50 -10.70
N TYR A 501 -21.27 11.84 -11.44
CA TYR A 501 -20.97 11.10 -12.68
C TYR A 501 -20.41 11.91 -13.85
N GLY A 502 -20.38 13.25 -13.78
CA GLY A 502 -19.96 14.12 -14.90
C GLY A 502 -18.56 13.84 -15.45
N ALA A 503 -17.58 13.49 -14.60
CA ALA A 503 -16.23 13.14 -15.07
C ALA A 503 -16.15 11.69 -15.60
N TRP A 504 -16.99 10.78 -15.11
CA TRP A 504 -17.09 9.39 -15.54
C TRP A 504 -17.81 9.25 -16.89
N ASP A 505 -18.90 9.97 -17.11
CA ASP A 505 -19.64 9.93 -18.37
C ASP A 505 -18.92 10.63 -19.52
N ALA A 506 -18.00 11.55 -19.20
CA ALA A 506 -17.06 12.12 -20.16
C ALA A 506 -15.99 11.12 -20.65
N ILE A 507 -15.86 9.93 -20.04
CA ILE A 507 -14.94 8.89 -20.51
C ILE A 507 -15.58 8.12 -21.69
N PRO A 508 -14.91 8.04 -22.86
CA PRO A 508 -15.38 7.27 -24.00
C PRO A 508 -15.70 5.82 -23.64
N LEU A 509 -16.80 5.28 -24.16
CA LEU A 509 -17.27 3.93 -23.84
C LEU A 509 -16.21 2.84 -24.08
N ALA A 510 -15.40 2.99 -25.13
CA ALA A 510 -14.28 2.09 -25.43
C ALA A 510 -13.19 2.10 -24.33
N ALA A 511 -12.92 3.24 -23.69
CA ALA A 511 -11.98 3.34 -22.58
C ALA A 511 -12.62 2.89 -21.25
N ARG A 512 -13.92 3.15 -21.04
CA ARG A 512 -14.66 2.60 -19.88
C ARG A 512 -14.69 1.08 -19.84
N ALA A 513 -14.58 0.39 -20.99
CA ALA A 513 -14.42 -1.05 -21.05
C ALA A 513 -13.16 -1.57 -20.32
N TYR A 514 -12.09 -0.76 -20.24
CA TYR A 514 -10.84 -1.06 -19.53
C TYR A 514 -10.80 -0.54 -18.07
N ALA A 515 -11.94 -0.09 -17.52
CA ALA A 515 -12.02 0.39 -16.14
C ALA A 515 -11.94 -0.76 -15.12
N GLY A 516 -11.41 -0.46 -13.93
CA GLY A 516 -11.17 -1.44 -12.87
C GLY A 516 -9.93 -2.32 -13.13
N MET A 517 -9.57 -3.11 -12.14
CA MET A 517 -8.52 -4.13 -12.27
C MET A 517 -9.18 -5.44 -12.72
N GLN A 518 -8.93 -5.83 -13.97
CA GLN A 518 -9.56 -7.00 -14.60
C GLN A 518 -8.63 -8.21 -14.59
N CYS A 519 -9.07 -9.35 -15.15
CA CYS A 519 -8.29 -10.59 -15.24
C CYS A 519 -6.85 -10.35 -15.75
N GLU A 520 -6.73 -9.48 -16.76
CA GLU A 520 -5.46 -9.16 -17.43
C GLU A 520 -4.53 -8.25 -16.60
N SER A 521 -5.05 -7.55 -15.58
CA SER A 521 -4.23 -6.76 -14.64
C SER A 521 -3.34 -7.64 -13.77
N CYS A 522 -3.69 -8.91 -13.56
CA CYS A 522 -2.89 -9.88 -12.79
C CYS A 522 -2.32 -11.00 -13.67
N HIS A 523 -3.11 -11.60 -14.56
CA HIS A 523 -2.67 -12.72 -15.41
C HIS A 523 -1.94 -12.30 -16.70
N GLY A 524 -1.85 -10.99 -16.96
CA GLY A 524 -1.32 -10.43 -18.21
C GLY A 524 -2.34 -10.44 -19.34
N PRO A 525 -2.05 -9.75 -20.46
CA PRO A 525 -2.93 -9.64 -21.61
C PRO A 525 -3.41 -11.01 -22.13
N LEU A 526 -4.73 -11.19 -22.20
CA LEU A 526 -5.36 -12.49 -22.49
C LEU A 526 -5.72 -12.67 -23.98
N GLY A 527 -5.34 -11.74 -24.86
CA GLY A 527 -5.58 -11.83 -26.30
C GLY A 527 -5.13 -13.16 -26.92
N ARG A 528 -3.98 -13.71 -26.51
CA ARG A 528 -3.54 -15.05 -26.96
C ARG A 528 -4.28 -16.22 -26.32
N HIS A 529 -4.86 -16.08 -25.13
CA HIS A 529 -5.73 -17.11 -24.56
C HIS A 529 -7.02 -17.23 -25.38
N VAL A 530 -7.66 -16.09 -25.67
CA VAL A 530 -8.87 -16.01 -26.50
C VAL A 530 -8.61 -16.51 -27.93
N ALA A 531 -7.56 -16.02 -28.59
CA ALA A 531 -7.30 -16.33 -30.00
C ALA A 531 -6.96 -17.80 -30.28
N ASN A 532 -6.41 -18.53 -29.31
CA ASN A 532 -5.98 -19.93 -29.50
C ASN A 532 -6.91 -20.96 -28.82
N GLY A 533 -8.02 -20.53 -28.19
CA GLY A 533 -8.87 -21.40 -27.37
C GLY A 533 -8.10 -22.09 -26.24
N GLY A 534 -7.07 -21.41 -25.72
CA GLY A 534 -5.99 -22.04 -24.96
C GLY A 534 -6.35 -22.45 -23.54
N SER A 535 -5.41 -23.15 -22.89
CA SER A 535 -5.48 -23.45 -21.45
C SER A 535 -5.80 -22.22 -20.61
N LYS A 536 -6.51 -22.44 -19.51
CA LYS A 536 -6.82 -21.40 -18.50
C LYS A 536 -5.54 -20.68 -18.06
N PRO A 537 -5.61 -19.38 -17.70
CA PRO A 537 -4.56 -18.74 -16.92
C PRO A 537 -4.18 -19.61 -15.71
N VAL A 538 -2.88 -19.82 -15.48
CA VAL A 538 -2.41 -20.54 -14.30
C VAL A 538 -2.60 -19.69 -13.05
N GLY A 539 -2.77 -20.34 -11.91
CA GLY A 539 -2.86 -19.67 -10.61
C GLY A 539 -1.69 -18.71 -10.41
N GLU A 540 -2.00 -17.52 -9.91
CA GLU A 540 -0.98 -16.52 -9.60
C GLU A 540 -0.69 -16.56 -8.10
N TYR A 541 0.44 -17.19 -7.76
CA TYR A 541 0.95 -17.25 -6.40
C TYR A 541 2.07 -16.22 -6.17
N ASN A 542 2.61 -15.64 -7.24
CA ASN A 542 3.73 -14.72 -7.16
C ASN A 542 3.25 -13.32 -6.73
N VAL A 543 3.99 -12.70 -5.80
CA VAL A 543 3.63 -11.38 -5.25
C VAL A 543 3.79 -10.24 -6.26
N ALA A 544 4.47 -10.44 -7.40
CA ALA A 544 4.62 -9.45 -8.48
C ALA A 544 3.29 -8.86 -8.94
N ALA A 545 2.27 -9.70 -9.15
CA ALA A 545 0.95 -9.27 -9.62
C ALA A 545 0.24 -8.33 -8.63
N CYS A 546 0.57 -8.40 -7.33
CA CYS A 546 0.14 -7.44 -6.32
C CYS A 546 1.05 -6.20 -6.29
N ALA A 547 2.36 -6.39 -6.47
CA ALA A 547 3.39 -5.35 -6.37
C ALA A 547 3.39 -4.30 -7.50
N VAL A 548 2.69 -4.54 -8.62
CA VAL A 548 2.39 -3.51 -9.63
C VAL A 548 1.65 -2.31 -8.99
N CYS A 549 0.81 -2.56 -7.99
CA CYS A 549 -0.03 -1.54 -7.34
C CYS A 549 0.28 -1.36 -5.84
N HIS A 550 0.57 -2.44 -5.11
CA HIS A 550 0.71 -2.47 -3.65
C HIS A 550 2.18 -2.51 -3.16
N ASP A 551 3.08 -1.94 -3.96
CA ASP A 551 4.47 -1.68 -3.58
C ASP A 551 4.83 -0.21 -3.88
N ARG A 552 4.14 0.75 -3.23
CA ARG A 552 4.51 2.18 -3.21
C ARG A 552 4.49 2.71 -1.77
N PRO A 553 5.38 3.65 -1.40
CA PRO A 553 5.38 4.24 -0.05
C PRO A 553 4.04 4.90 0.37
N THR A 554 3.97 5.22 1.66
CA THR A 554 2.93 6.00 2.38
C THR A 554 1.52 5.39 2.45
N ASN A 555 0.93 4.95 1.33
CA ASN A 555 -0.47 4.56 1.23
C ASN A 555 -0.73 3.21 0.52
N HIS A 556 0.27 2.64 -0.16
CA HIS A 556 0.13 1.41 -0.97
C HIS A 556 1.30 0.45 -0.70
N ASP A 557 1.65 0.27 0.57
CA ASP A 557 2.91 -0.29 1.05
C ASP A 557 2.84 -1.76 1.47
N ARG A 558 1.69 -2.44 1.27
CA ARG A 558 1.43 -3.82 1.74
C ARG A 558 2.52 -4.82 1.35
N VAL A 559 3.11 -4.73 0.16
CA VAL A 559 4.22 -5.61 -0.26
C VAL A 559 5.54 -5.24 0.43
N ALA A 560 5.81 -3.95 0.67
CA ALA A 560 6.97 -3.51 1.44
C ALA A 560 6.87 -3.89 2.94
N LEU A 561 5.66 -3.86 3.50
CA LEU A 561 5.35 -4.38 4.84
C LEU A 561 5.54 -5.92 4.88
N TRP A 562 4.94 -6.65 3.93
CA TRP A 562 5.06 -8.10 3.80
C TRP A 562 6.51 -8.59 3.66
N ARG A 563 7.35 -7.91 2.85
CA ARG A 563 8.78 -8.24 2.69
C ARG A 563 9.57 -8.22 4.01
N ARG A 564 9.08 -7.55 5.06
CA ARG A 564 9.71 -7.49 6.39
C ARG A 564 9.17 -8.53 7.37
N SER A 565 8.22 -9.36 6.93
CA SER A 565 7.62 -10.43 7.74
C SER A 565 8.24 -11.79 7.45
N GLY A 566 8.14 -12.73 8.38
CA GLY A 566 8.54 -14.13 8.17
C GLY A 566 7.78 -14.82 7.03
N HIS A 567 6.62 -14.30 6.61
CA HIS A 567 5.86 -14.82 5.47
C HIS A 567 6.54 -14.60 4.12
N ALA A 568 7.53 -13.70 4.02
CA ALA A 568 8.34 -13.50 2.82
C ALA A 568 9.53 -14.46 2.68
N ASN A 569 9.76 -15.38 3.63
CA ASN A 569 10.93 -16.26 3.63
C ASN A 569 10.82 -17.37 2.55
N THR A 570 11.44 -17.13 1.40
CA THR A 570 11.50 -18.06 0.26
C THR A 570 12.45 -19.24 0.48
N GLY A 571 13.52 -19.07 1.27
CA GLY A 571 14.44 -20.16 1.62
C GLY A 571 13.74 -21.25 2.46
N LEU A 572 12.90 -20.84 3.42
CA LEU A 572 12.06 -21.75 4.21
C LEU A 572 11.04 -22.49 3.32
N ALA A 573 10.46 -21.80 2.34
CA ALA A 573 9.52 -22.39 1.38
C ALA A 573 10.19 -23.44 0.49
N LEU A 574 11.37 -23.11 -0.06
CA LEU A 574 12.21 -24.04 -0.80
C LEU A 574 12.54 -25.29 0.05
N ALA A 575 12.98 -25.09 1.29
CA ALA A 575 13.41 -26.14 2.20
C ALA A 575 12.28 -27.03 2.73
N GLU A 576 11.03 -26.56 2.83
CA GLU A 576 9.93 -27.30 3.48
C GLU A 576 8.70 -27.58 2.60
N ALA A 577 8.65 -27.07 1.35
CA ALA A 577 7.53 -27.27 0.42
C ALA A 577 7.91 -27.73 -1.00
N THR A 578 9.15 -28.20 -1.22
CA THR A 578 9.62 -28.74 -2.51
C THR A 578 10.26 -30.12 -2.41
N GLY A 579 10.57 -30.75 -3.55
CA GLY A 579 11.24 -32.05 -3.61
C GLY A 579 10.44 -33.13 -2.89
N THR A 580 11.10 -33.92 -2.03
CA THR A 580 10.43 -34.95 -1.20
C THR A 580 9.47 -34.36 -0.16
N ARG A 581 9.46 -33.04 0.05
CA ARG A 581 8.57 -32.34 0.98
C ARG A 581 7.41 -31.58 0.30
N ALA A 582 7.33 -31.57 -1.03
CA ALA A 582 6.20 -30.96 -1.75
C ALA A 582 4.84 -31.54 -1.33
N ASN A 583 4.82 -32.83 -0.96
CA ASN A 583 3.61 -33.57 -0.57
C ASN A 583 3.53 -33.81 0.95
N SER A 584 4.09 -32.90 1.75
CA SER A 584 4.26 -33.05 3.20
C SER A 584 3.26 -32.27 4.04
N SER A 585 3.27 -32.53 5.34
CA SER A 585 2.52 -31.76 6.34
C SER A 585 3.05 -30.34 6.55
N CYS A 586 4.28 -30.05 6.09
CA CYS A 586 4.91 -28.72 6.12
C CYS A 586 4.48 -27.84 4.93
N ALA A 587 4.35 -28.42 3.73
CA ALA A 587 4.02 -27.67 2.51
C ALA A 587 2.73 -26.83 2.64
N ARG A 588 1.75 -27.36 3.38
CA ARG A 588 0.51 -26.68 3.81
C ARG A 588 0.72 -25.30 4.45
N CYS A 589 1.81 -25.12 5.19
CA CYS A 589 2.07 -23.94 6.02
C CYS A 589 3.28 -23.13 5.52
N HIS A 590 4.14 -23.71 4.68
CA HIS A 590 5.38 -23.09 4.20
C HIS A 590 5.41 -22.80 2.69
N SER A 591 4.29 -22.89 1.97
CA SER A 591 4.16 -22.35 0.62
C SER A 591 2.77 -21.80 0.35
N ALA A 592 2.65 -20.77 -0.50
CA ALA A 592 1.35 -20.30 -0.95
C ALA A 592 0.58 -21.39 -1.70
N GLN A 593 1.24 -22.16 -2.57
CA GLN A 593 0.63 -23.25 -3.36
C GLN A 593 0.03 -24.33 -2.45
N GLY A 594 0.76 -24.73 -1.40
CA GLY A 594 0.27 -25.67 -0.40
C GLY A 594 -0.82 -25.07 0.49
N PHE A 595 -0.70 -23.81 0.90
CA PHE A 595 -1.71 -23.17 1.75
C PHE A 595 -3.04 -22.97 1.02
N VAL A 596 -3.04 -22.51 -0.24
CA VAL A 596 -4.28 -22.34 -1.02
C VAL A 596 -5.05 -23.66 -1.13
N LYS A 597 -4.35 -24.79 -1.34
CA LYS A 597 -4.96 -26.13 -1.33
C LYS A 597 -5.42 -26.56 0.06
N TYR A 598 -4.67 -26.25 1.11
CA TYR A 598 -5.04 -26.60 2.48
C TYR A 598 -6.25 -25.78 2.99
N ALA A 599 -6.44 -24.56 2.50
CA ALA A 599 -7.59 -23.73 2.80
C ALA A 599 -8.91 -24.23 2.18
N GLU A 600 -8.86 -25.14 1.19
CA GLU A 600 -10.07 -25.83 0.66
C GLU A 600 -10.61 -26.89 1.64
N ASP A 601 -9.73 -27.49 2.46
CA ASP A 601 -10.07 -28.51 3.46
C ASP A 601 -8.98 -28.60 4.55
N THR A 602 -9.20 -27.89 5.67
CA THR A 602 -8.24 -27.82 6.77
C THR A 602 -8.09 -29.11 7.57
N THR A 603 -8.88 -30.16 7.27
CA THR A 603 -8.73 -31.48 7.91
C THR A 603 -7.56 -32.29 7.32
N GLN A 604 -7.06 -31.95 6.14
CA GLN A 604 -6.03 -32.74 5.44
C GLN A 604 -4.66 -32.65 6.12
N GLY A 605 -4.14 -33.80 6.57
CA GLY A 605 -2.83 -33.90 7.25
C GLY A 605 -1.62 -33.57 6.37
N THR A 606 -1.78 -33.63 5.05
CA THR A 606 -0.77 -33.35 4.01
C THR A 606 -1.47 -32.82 2.76
N VAL A 607 -0.82 -31.95 2.00
CA VAL A 607 -1.26 -31.59 0.64
C VAL A 607 -0.10 -31.75 -0.32
N ASP A 608 -0.39 -32.10 -1.58
CA ASP A 608 0.54 -31.97 -2.69
C ASP A 608 0.57 -30.50 -3.12
N SER A 609 1.66 -29.77 -2.86
CA SER A 609 1.79 -28.36 -3.27
C SER A 609 1.82 -28.21 -4.78
N GLY A 610 2.30 -29.21 -5.52
CA GLY A 610 2.64 -29.13 -6.94
C GLY A 610 3.85 -28.21 -7.22
N ALA A 611 4.53 -27.74 -6.18
CA ALA A 611 5.60 -26.75 -6.28
C ALA A 611 6.97 -27.42 -6.48
N THR A 612 7.73 -26.91 -7.45
CA THR A 612 9.12 -27.27 -7.68
C THR A 612 10.05 -26.21 -7.07
N PRO A 613 11.36 -26.46 -6.94
CA PRO A 613 12.35 -25.42 -6.61
C PRO A 613 12.30 -24.16 -7.48
N SER A 614 11.69 -24.22 -8.67
CA SER A 614 11.55 -23.10 -9.61
C SER A 614 10.11 -22.60 -9.77
N THR A 615 9.18 -23.02 -8.90
CA THR A 615 7.77 -22.55 -8.89
C THR A 615 7.17 -22.40 -7.49
N VAL A 616 7.94 -22.67 -6.43
CA VAL A 616 7.52 -22.48 -5.04
C VAL A 616 7.51 -21.01 -4.68
N GLU A 617 6.48 -20.59 -3.95
CA GLU A 617 6.37 -19.24 -3.39
C GLU A 617 6.35 -19.33 -1.86
N ALA A 618 6.82 -18.27 -1.20
CA ALA A 618 6.61 -18.08 0.23
C ALA A 618 5.11 -17.84 0.55
N GLN A 619 4.76 -17.41 1.76
CA GLN A 619 3.36 -17.06 2.07
C GLN A 619 3.01 -15.66 1.55
N THR A 620 2.85 -15.56 0.23
CA THR A 620 2.51 -14.34 -0.50
C THR A 620 1.06 -13.92 -0.27
N CYS A 621 0.67 -12.75 -0.81
CA CYS A 621 -0.69 -12.22 -0.76
C CYS A 621 -1.77 -13.23 -1.23
N ALA A 622 -1.45 -14.07 -2.22
CA ALA A 622 -2.36 -15.06 -2.80
C ALA A 622 -2.71 -16.24 -1.87
N ALA A 623 -1.89 -16.48 -0.84
CA ALA A 623 -2.18 -17.45 0.22
C ALA A 623 -3.35 -16.96 1.08
N CYS A 624 -3.27 -15.73 1.60
CA CYS A 624 -4.30 -15.17 2.48
C CYS A 624 -5.55 -14.70 1.72
N HIS A 625 -5.38 -14.08 0.56
CA HIS A 625 -6.45 -13.51 -0.24
C HIS A 625 -6.76 -14.38 -1.47
N ASP A 626 -8.04 -14.55 -1.79
CA ASP A 626 -8.44 -14.85 -3.16
C ASP A 626 -8.70 -13.53 -3.89
N SER A 627 -8.00 -13.29 -5.00
CA SER A 627 -8.18 -12.09 -5.82
C SER A 627 -9.60 -11.95 -6.37
N HIS A 628 -10.42 -13.00 -6.34
CA HIS A 628 -11.79 -13.04 -6.83
C HIS A 628 -12.85 -13.26 -5.72
N SER A 629 -12.48 -13.23 -4.45
CA SER A 629 -13.43 -13.20 -3.32
C SER A 629 -13.58 -11.77 -2.78
N THR A 630 -14.60 -11.55 -1.94
CA THR A 630 -14.74 -10.34 -1.10
C THR A 630 -14.12 -10.52 0.30
N THR A 631 -13.53 -11.69 0.56
CA THR A 631 -12.97 -12.13 1.84
C THR A 631 -11.54 -12.68 1.67
N VAL A 632 -10.84 -12.89 2.80
CA VAL A 632 -9.73 -13.85 2.86
C VAL A 632 -10.22 -15.28 2.58
N ARG A 633 -9.30 -16.23 2.36
CA ARG A 633 -9.65 -17.65 2.10
C ARG A 633 -10.36 -18.34 3.27
N ILE A 634 -10.09 -17.91 4.50
CA ILE A 634 -10.69 -18.44 5.73
C ILE A 634 -11.17 -17.24 6.56
N ASP A 635 -12.46 -16.89 6.44
CA ASP A 635 -13.05 -15.69 7.05
C ASP A 635 -13.65 -15.91 8.46
N GLY A 636 -13.57 -17.14 8.98
CA GLY A 636 -14.05 -17.50 10.30
C GLY A 636 -15.58 -17.60 10.45
N LYS A 637 -16.37 -17.45 9.37
CA LYS A 637 -17.83 -17.67 9.41
C LYS A 637 -18.17 -19.14 9.68
N ALA A 638 -17.36 -20.05 9.17
CA ALA A 638 -17.42 -21.47 9.50
C ALA A 638 -16.38 -21.81 10.60
N PRO A 639 -16.67 -22.74 11.52
CA PRO A 639 -15.67 -23.25 12.46
C PRO A 639 -14.50 -23.91 11.72
N VAL A 640 -13.27 -23.61 12.16
CA VAL A 640 -12.03 -24.07 11.52
C VAL A 640 -11.38 -25.15 12.37
N TYR A 641 -11.15 -26.33 11.81
CA TYR A 641 -10.33 -27.36 12.42
C TYR A 641 -8.85 -26.96 12.33
N VAL A 642 -8.14 -27.02 13.47
CA VAL A 642 -6.68 -26.84 13.53
C VAL A 642 -6.00 -28.18 13.73
N ALA A 643 -4.84 -28.38 13.10
CA ALA A 643 -4.07 -29.64 13.18
C ALA A 643 -3.59 -29.98 14.62
N ALA A 644 -3.73 -29.06 15.57
CA ALA A 644 -3.62 -29.27 17.00
C ALA A 644 -4.76 -30.09 17.64
N GLY A 645 -5.77 -30.53 16.86
CA GLY A 645 -6.74 -31.55 17.26
C GLY A 645 -8.09 -31.06 17.76
N PHE A 646 -8.38 -29.76 17.61
CA PHE A 646 -9.64 -29.13 18.00
C PHE A 646 -10.16 -28.20 16.90
N THR A 647 -11.36 -27.64 17.13
CA THR A 647 -12.03 -26.72 16.20
C THR A 647 -12.23 -25.38 16.90
N VAL A 648 -11.87 -24.29 16.22
CA VAL A 648 -12.10 -22.91 16.69
C VAL A 648 -13.31 -22.34 15.95
N SER A 649 -14.21 -21.67 16.67
CA SER A 649 -15.35 -20.93 16.12
C SER A 649 -15.31 -19.47 16.60
N GLY A 650 -15.90 -18.56 15.80
CA GLY A 650 -16.04 -17.14 16.19
C GLY A 650 -14.77 -16.28 16.13
N ALA A 651 -13.61 -16.84 15.73
CA ALA A 651 -12.34 -16.10 15.67
C ALA A 651 -12.22 -15.06 14.53
N GLY A 652 -13.23 -14.96 13.65
CA GLY A 652 -13.23 -14.10 12.47
C GLY A 652 -12.05 -14.39 11.53
N THR A 653 -11.54 -13.36 10.89
CA THR A 653 -10.37 -13.41 10.00
C THR A 653 -9.13 -14.03 10.67
N GLY A 654 -8.99 -13.93 12.00
CA GLY A 654 -7.90 -14.58 12.75
C GLY A 654 -7.90 -16.11 12.70
N ALA A 655 -9.00 -16.75 12.31
CA ALA A 655 -9.05 -18.20 12.04
C ALA A 655 -8.09 -18.61 10.90
N LEU A 656 -7.83 -17.71 9.94
CA LEU A 656 -6.79 -17.87 8.91
C LEU A 656 -5.41 -18.07 9.55
N CYS A 657 -5.06 -17.25 10.54
CA CYS A 657 -3.77 -17.32 11.24
C CYS A 657 -3.64 -18.66 11.97
N MET A 658 -4.65 -19.04 12.75
CA MET A 658 -4.68 -20.26 13.57
C MET A 658 -4.52 -21.55 12.75
N THR A 659 -4.92 -21.53 11.46
CA THR A 659 -4.76 -22.66 10.53
C THR A 659 -3.29 -23.09 10.37
N CYS A 660 -2.34 -22.15 10.42
CA CYS A 660 -0.89 -22.42 10.40
C CYS A 660 -0.24 -22.30 11.79
N HIS A 661 -0.71 -21.36 12.61
CA HIS A 661 -0.15 -21.01 13.93
C HIS A 661 -0.67 -21.93 15.05
N ASN A 662 -0.45 -23.23 14.88
CA ASN A 662 -0.79 -24.26 15.86
C ASN A 662 0.26 -25.39 15.90
N GLY A 663 0.28 -26.16 16.99
CA GLY A 663 1.23 -27.23 17.30
C GLY A 663 1.19 -28.50 16.43
N ARG A 664 0.19 -28.61 15.54
CA ARG A 664 -0.01 -29.64 14.48
C ARG A 664 0.03 -31.12 14.88
N ARG A 665 -0.09 -31.46 16.17
CA ARG A 665 0.17 -32.81 16.71
C ARG A 665 -1.05 -33.51 17.33
N GLY A 666 -2.26 -32.96 17.13
CA GLY A 666 -3.48 -33.44 17.78
C GLY A 666 -3.54 -33.10 19.28
N LEU A 667 -4.71 -33.34 19.87
CA LEU A 667 -5.06 -32.90 21.22
C LEU A 667 -4.19 -33.57 22.30
N ARG A 668 -3.90 -32.90 23.43
CA ARG A 668 -3.25 -33.47 24.63
C ARG A 668 -3.86 -32.89 25.92
N GLY A 669 -3.75 -33.66 27.00
CA GLY A 669 -4.22 -33.36 28.36
C GLY A 669 -3.96 -34.57 29.24
N ASP A 670 -4.25 -34.52 30.53
CA ASP A 670 -3.83 -35.60 31.44
C ASP A 670 -4.51 -36.96 31.19
N ASP A 671 -5.66 -36.95 30.52
CA ASP A 671 -6.39 -38.11 29.99
C ASP A 671 -5.85 -38.65 28.65
N ILE A 672 -4.99 -37.90 27.95
CA ILE A 672 -4.39 -38.28 26.66
C ILE A 672 -2.88 -38.51 26.81
N ALA A 673 -2.50 -39.79 26.87
CA ALA A 673 -1.10 -40.21 26.91
C ALA A 673 -0.30 -39.77 25.66
N LEU A 674 0.95 -39.35 25.85
CA LEU A 674 1.88 -39.07 24.74
C LEU A 674 2.13 -40.33 23.89
N PRO A 675 1.79 -40.35 22.58
CA PRO A 675 1.96 -41.53 21.72
C PRO A 675 3.42 -41.77 21.32
N SER A 676 4.28 -40.76 21.47
CA SER A 676 5.73 -40.83 21.21
C SER A 676 6.46 -39.77 22.04
N PHE A 677 7.80 -39.82 22.08
CA PHE A 677 8.58 -38.77 22.74
C PHE A 677 8.57 -37.50 21.88
N GLU A 678 7.80 -36.50 22.31
CA GLU A 678 7.45 -35.39 21.43
C GLU A 678 7.01 -34.12 22.20
N THR A 679 7.25 -32.95 21.61
CA THR A 679 6.67 -31.65 22.03
C THR A 679 5.68 -31.15 20.98
N PRO A 680 4.91 -30.07 21.20
CA PRO A 680 4.24 -29.35 20.12
C PRO A 680 5.25 -28.95 19.03
N HIS A 681 4.79 -28.84 17.79
CA HIS A 681 5.61 -28.28 16.71
C HIS A 681 5.37 -26.77 16.63
N ALA A 682 6.38 -25.95 16.87
CA ALA A 682 6.22 -24.50 16.89
C ALA A 682 5.70 -23.93 15.55
N PRO A 683 4.84 -22.90 15.57
CA PRO A 683 4.42 -22.13 16.74
C PRO A 683 3.00 -22.50 17.24
N THR A 684 2.69 -22.17 18.49
CA THR A 684 1.57 -22.72 19.28
C THR A 684 0.52 -21.67 19.69
N GLN A 685 0.40 -20.56 18.96
CA GLN A 685 -0.46 -19.44 19.38
C GLN A 685 -1.94 -19.81 19.50
N ALA A 686 -2.46 -20.68 18.61
CA ALA A 686 -3.86 -21.12 18.69
C ALA A 686 -4.15 -21.87 20.00
N GLU A 687 -3.26 -22.75 20.43
CA GLU A 687 -3.42 -23.49 21.69
C GLU A 687 -3.31 -22.60 22.93
N VAL A 688 -2.36 -21.67 22.94
CA VAL A 688 -2.21 -20.73 24.07
C VAL A 688 -3.41 -19.80 24.15
N LEU A 689 -3.85 -19.18 23.04
CA LEU A 689 -4.98 -18.27 23.01
C LEU A 689 -6.30 -18.96 23.43
N MET A 690 -6.53 -20.20 23.00
CA MET A 690 -7.70 -20.99 23.38
C MET A 690 -7.56 -21.68 24.75
N GLY A 691 -6.36 -21.67 25.34
CA GLY A 691 -6.06 -22.30 26.63
C GLY A 691 -6.25 -23.81 26.60
N MET A 692 -5.49 -24.50 25.75
CA MET A 692 -5.62 -25.93 25.45
C MET A 692 -4.26 -26.64 25.31
N ASN A 693 -4.27 -27.97 25.21
CA ASN A 693 -3.11 -28.80 24.88
C ASN A 693 -1.95 -28.73 25.88
N ALA A 694 -2.23 -28.67 27.18
CA ALA A 694 -1.22 -28.78 28.24
C ALA A 694 -1.49 -29.95 29.19
N TYR A 695 -0.44 -30.44 29.81
CA TYR A 695 -0.48 -31.43 30.89
C TYR A 695 -0.48 -30.78 32.28
N PHE A 696 -0.83 -31.57 33.29
CA PHE A 696 -0.89 -31.21 34.72
C PHE A 696 -1.98 -30.20 35.11
N ILE A 697 -2.86 -29.84 34.17
CA ILE A 697 -3.98 -28.90 34.38
C ILE A 697 -5.36 -29.55 34.23
N GLY A 698 -5.44 -30.88 34.07
CA GLY A 698 -6.70 -31.62 33.91
C GLY A 698 -6.88 -32.23 32.52
N ASP A 699 -8.14 -32.42 32.12
CA ASP A 699 -8.47 -33.11 30.87
C ASP A 699 -8.22 -32.25 29.62
N ALA A 700 -8.01 -32.91 28.48
CA ALA A 700 -7.66 -32.30 27.21
C ALA A 700 -8.76 -31.39 26.62
N ASN A 701 -9.97 -31.40 27.20
CA ASN A 701 -11.09 -30.53 26.84
C ASN A 701 -11.31 -29.43 27.89
N GLY A 702 -10.38 -29.19 28.80
CA GLY A 702 -10.38 -28.04 29.71
C GLY A 702 -10.14 -26.73 28.95
N TYR A 703 -11.18 -25.92 28.73
CA TYR A 703 -11.10 -24.63 28.04
C TYR A 703 -10.66 -23.51 29.01
N MET A 704 -9.41 -23.04 28.91
CA MET A 704 -8.94 -21.82 29.58
C MET A 704 -8.84 -20.63 28.60
N VAL A 705 -9.87 -20.42 27.77
CA VAL A 705 -9.86 -19.42 26.68
C VAL A 705 -9.52 -18.02 27.18
N SER A 706 -8.55 -17.38 26.52
CA SER A 706 -8.08 -16.04 26.85
C SER A 706 -9.15 -14.96 26.66
N GLY A 707 -9.14 -13.94 27.51
CA GLY A 707 -9.88 -12.70 27.27
C GLY A 707 -9.50 -12.02 25.94
N HIS A 708 -8.27 -12.22 25.45
CA HIS A 708 -7.84 -11.71 24.15
C HIS A 708 -8.48 -12.43 22.95
N ALA A 709 -9.09 -13.61 23.15
CA ALA A 709 -9.90 -14.27 22.13
C ALA A 709 -11.25 -13.55 21.87
N ALA A 710 -11.61 -12.56 22.69
CA ALA A 710 -12.77 -11.68 22.47
C ALA A 710 -12.44 -10.38 21.70
N VAL A 711 -11.17 -10.17 21.30
CA VAL A 711 -10.79 -9.06 20.42
C VAL A 711 -11.38 -9.30 19.02
N SER A 712 -11.94 -8.25 18.40
CA SER A 712 -12.52 -8.32 17.06
C SER A 712 -11.50 -8.82 16.03
N GLU A 713 -11.88 -9.79 15.20
CA GLU A 713 -10.99 -10.52 14.27
C GLU A 713 -9.79 -11.23 14.93
N THR A 714 -9.83 -11.42 16.27
CA THR A 714 -8.82 -12.05 17.12
C THR A 714 -7.38 -11.63 16.80
N CYS A 715 -6.60 -12.51 16.16
CA CYS A 715 -5.20 -12.26 15.81
C CYS A 715 -5.02 -10.97 14.99
N VAL A 716 -5.95 -10.69 14.08
CA VAL A 716 -5.87 -9.54 13.15
C VAL A 716 -6.04 -8.21 13.90
N GLY A 717 -6.86 -8.18 14.95
CA GLY A 717 -7.10 -6.97 15.76
C GLY A 717 -5.85 -6.45 16.47
N CYS A 718 -4.88 -7.32 16.77
CA CYS A 718 -3.59 -6.95 17.35
C CYS A 718 -2.45 -6.91 16.32
N HIS A 719 -2.33 -7.91 15.44
CA HIS A 719 -1.17 -8.08 14.56
C HIS A 719 -1.27 -7.37 13.20
N MET A 720 -2.44 -6.85 12.82
CA MET A 720 -2.64 -6.19 11.52
C MET A 720 -3.36 -4.85 11.65
N LYS A 721 -3.28 -4.22 12.84
CA LYS A 721 -4.04 -3.01 13.14
C LYS A 721 -3.52 -1.82 12.31
N THR A 722 -4.38 -1.24 11.48
CA THR A 722 -4.15 0.06 10.85
C THR A 722 -4.07 1.16 11.91
N ALA A 723 -3.23 2.17 11.68
CA ALA A 723 -3.00 3.25 12.64
C ALA A 723 -4.29 3.96 13.07
N VAL A 724 -4.31 4.39 14.34
CA VAL A 724 -5.31 5.34 14.86
C VAL A 724 -5.04 6.73 14.24
N GLU A 725 -6.04 7.60 14.26
CA GLU A 725 -6.06 8.91 13.61
C GLU A 725 -4.76 9.75 13.74
N GLY A 726 -4.46 10.51 12.68
CA GLY A 726 -3.34 11.46 12.62
C GLY A 726 -1.98 10.84 12.25
N LEU A 727 -1.72 9.57 12.56
CA LEU A 727 -0.47 8.90 12.20
C LEU A 727 -0.52 8.35 10.76
N ARG A 728 -0.25 9.24 9.80
CA ARG A 728 0.35 8.82 8.53
C ARG A 728 1.74 8.24 8.86
N TYR A 729 2.08 7.11 8.23
CA TYR A 729 3.21 6.19 8.53
C TYR A 729 2.95 5.12 9.63
N THR A 730 2.92 3.86 9.17
CA THR A 730 3.59 2.68 9.74
C THR A 730 3.17 2.15 11.12
N MET A 731 2.18 1.24 11.14
CA MET A 731 1.73 0.45 12.30
C MET A 731 1.34 -0.97 11.86
N THR A 732 2.08 -2.03 12.27
CA THR A 732 1.85 -3.51 12.24
C THR A 732 1.30 -4.24 10.99
N ASN A 733 0.46 -3.57 10.20
CA ASN A 733 -0.27 -4.04 9.04
C ASN A 733 0.64 -4.80 8.06
N HIS A 734 0.38 -6.09 7.83
CA HIS A 734 1.17 -6.98 6.95
C HIS A 734 2.68 -7.15 7.30
N THR A 735 3.23 -6.52 8.35
CA THR A 735 4.47 -7.02 9.00
C THR A 735 4.16 -8.15 9.98
N PHE A 736 2.92 -8.17 10.51
CA PHE A 736 2.40 -9.12 11.50
C PHE A 736 3.10 -9.07 12.88
N GLY A 737 3.97 -8.08 13.09
CA GLY A 737 4.74 -7.88 14.32
C GLY A 737 4.56 -6.48 14.90
N PHE A 738 4.87 -6.33 16.19
CA PHE A 738 4.65 -5.09 16.94
C PHE A 738 5.71 -4.00 16.72
N THR A 739 6.76 -4.26 15.94
CA THR A 739 7.79 -3.27 15.62
C THR A 739 7.35 -2.36 14.46
N ASN A 740 7.46 -1.04 14.62
CA ASN A 740 7.22 -0.07 13.55
C ASN A 740 8.45 0.09 12.63
N ASP A 741 8.32 0.92 11.58
CA ASP A 741 9.38 1.14 10.59
C ASP A 741 10.64 1.82 11.15
N ASP A 742 10.53 2.54 12.26
CA ASP A 742 11.66 3.15 12.98
C ASP A 742 12.38 2.16 13.95
N GLY A 743 11.94 0.90 13.99
CA GLY A 743 12.48 -0.12 14.88
C GLY A 743 11.92 -0.11 16.31
N VAL A 744 10.87 0.68 16.59
CA VAL A 744 10.29 0.84 17.93
C VAL A 744 9.20 -0.20 18.17
N ASN A 745 9.24 -0.89 19.32
CA ASN A 745 8.22 -1.85 19.73
C ASN A 745 6.94 -1.12 20.23
N MET A 746 5.80 -1.40 19.58
CA MET A 746 4.47 -0.81 19.86
C MET A 746 3.57 -1.69 20.74
N ALA A 747 4.08 -2.80 21.31
CA ALA A 747 3.27 -3.64 22.19
C ALA A 747 2.68 -2.85 23.38
N SER A 748 3.45 -1.91 23.95
CA SER A 748 3.02 -1.08 25.08
C SER A 748 1.96 -0.03 24.72
N SER A 749 1.89 0.44 23.46
CA SER A 749 0.81 1.36 23.02
C SER A 749 -0.47 0.60 22.70
N ILE A 750 -0.38 -0.58 22.09
CA ILE A 750 -1.56 -1.42 21.76
C ILE A 750 -2.27 -1.91 23.03
N CYS A 751 -1.55 -2.38 24.05
CA CYS A 751 -2.17 -2.81 25.32
C CYS A 751 -2.96 -1.67 26.00
N LYS A 752 -2.47 -0.43 25.93
CA LYS A 752 -3.10 0.73 26.57
C LYS A 752 -4.46 1.10 25.98
N GLU A 753 -4.74 0.73 24.74
CA GLU A 753 -6.04 1.02 24.10
C GLU A 753 -7.21 0.30 24.79
N CYS A 754 -6.97 -0.90 25.32
CA CYS A 754 -7.96 -1.71 26.03
C CYS A 754 -7.80 -1.68 27.56
N HIS A 755 -6.58 -1.50 28.06
CA HIS A 755 -6.27 -1.62 29.50
C HIS A 755 -5.86 -0.31 30.18
N GLY A 756 -5.70 0.79 29.44
CA GLY A 756 -5.19 2.05 29.97
C GLY A 756 -3.73 1.94 30.47
N GLU A 757 -3.31 2.93 31.26
CA GLU A 757 -1.94 3.01 31.81
C GLU A 757 -1.66 2.00 32.95
N GLU A 758 -2.64 1.22 33.39
CA GLU A 758 -2.51 0.33 34.56
C GLU A 758 -1.84 -1.02 34.26
N VAL A 759 -1.84 -1.47 32.99
CA VAL A 759 -1.23 -2.74 32.58
C VAL A 759 0.15 -2.52 31.95
N ASN A 760 1.18 -3.06 32.60
CA ASN A 760 2.55 -3.07 32.10
C ASN A 760 2.89 -4.43 31.46
N GLY A 761 2.96 -4.47 30.12
CA GLY A 761 3.33 -5.67 29.38
C GLY A 761 4.77 -6.16 29.62
N GLU A 762 5.72 -5.25 29.85
CA GLU A 762 7.12 -5.58 30.14
C GLU A 762 7.25 -6.34 31.47
N ALA A 763 6.41 -5.98 32.46
CA ALA A 763 6.35 -6.68 33.74
C ALA A 763 5.75 -8.09 33.62
N ILE A 764 4.78 -8.29 32.71
CA ILE A 764 4.20 -9.60 32.40
C ILE A 764 5.23 -10.49 31.69
N GLU A 765 5.94 -9.94 30.70
CA GLU A 765 7.03 -10.65 30.02
C GLU A 765 8.16 -11.03 30.99
N ALA A 766 8.60 -10.12 31.85
CA ALA A 766 9.61 -10.41 32.87
C ALA A 766 9.15 -11.53 33.84
N ALA A 767 7.88 -11.54 34.24
CA ALA A 767 7.30 -12.60 35.05
C ALA A 767 7.25 -13.95 34.31
N TYR A 768 6.87 -13.96 33.03
CA TYR A 768 6.90 -15.16 32.19
C TYR A 768 8.32 -15.72 32.04
N VAL A 769 9.31 -14.87 31.76
CA VAL A 769 10.72 -15.26 31.67
C VAL A 769 11.20 -15.89 32.98
N ALA A 770 10.86 -15.30 34.13
CA ALA A 770 11.21 -15.83 35.44
C ALA A 770 10.52 -17.18 35.75
N ALA A 771 9.21 -17.29 35.49
CA ALA A 771 8.45 -18.52 35.73
C ALA A 771 8.93 -19.67 34.83
N ARG A 772 9.18 -19.40 33.54
CA ARG A 772 9.71 -20.40 32.61
C ARG A 772 11.16 -20.78 32.94
N ALA A 773 11.97 -19.85 33.44
CA ALA A 773 13.30 -20.17 33.94
C ALA A 773 13.25 -21.08 35.19
N SER A 774 12.29 -20.89 36.11
CA SER A 774 12.07 -21.79 37.25
C SER A 774 11.77 -23.22 36.79
N ALA A 775 10.77 -23.39 35.93
CA ALA A 775 10.38 -24.71 35.43
C ALA A 775 11.51 -25.41 34.66
N ILE A 776 12.35 -24.67 33.92
CA ILE A 776 13.53 -25.20 33.23
C ILE A 776 14.64 -25.60 34.22
N ALA A 777 14.91 -24.78 35.25
CA ALA A 777 15.86 -25.12 36.30
C ALA A 777 15.41 -26.39 37.06
N GLN A 778 14.12 -26.48 37.38
CA GLN A 778 13.53 -27.63 38.07
C GLN A 778 13.58 -28.92 37.22
N LEU A 779 13.46 -28.81 35.89
CA LEU A 779 13.71 -29.91 34.95
C LEU A 779 15.18 -30.35 35.00
N GLY A 780 16.11 -29.40 35.07
CA GLY A 780 17.55 -29.65 35.25
C GLY A 780 17.87 -30.36 36.56
N GLU A 781 17.23 -29.97 37.66
CA GLU A 781 17.34 -30.66 38.96
C GLU A 781 16.80 -32.11 38.89
N ALA A 782 15.61 -32.31 38.32
CA ALA A 782 15.00 -33.63 38.18
C ALA A 782 15.88 -34.58 37.33
N LEU A 783 16.40 -34.07 36.21
CA LEU A 783 17.36 -34.80 35.36
C LEU A 783 18.66 -35.12 36.11
N THR A 784 19.22 -34.15 36.84
CA THR A 784 20.45 -34.34 37.62
C THR A 784 20.26 -35.38 38.74
N ALA A 785 19.15 -35.32 39.46
CA ALA A 785 18.82 -36.27 40.51
C ALA A 785 18.59 -37.70 39.97
N SER A 786 18.19 -37.86 38.70
CA SER A 786 18.05 -39.17 38.05
C SER A 786 19.38 -39.88 37.72
N VAL A 787 20.50 -39.15 37.64
CA VAL A 787 21.85 -39.69 37.33
C VAL A 787 22.84 -39.63 38.50
N GLY A 788 22.52 -38.85 39.53
CA GLY A 788 23.43 -38.60 40.65
C GLY A 788 24.75 -37.98 40.20
N ALA A 789 25.83 -38.24 40.95
CA ALA A 789 27.14 -37.62 40.69
C ALA A 789 27.91 -38.15 39.46
N THR A 790 27.23 -38.82 38.50
CA THR A 790 27.89 -39.48 37.36
C THR A 790 27.92 -38.58 36.11
N GLY A 791 26.75 -38.34 35.50
CA GLY A 791 26.60 -37.60 34.26
C GLY A 791 25.62 -38.28 33.30
N PHE A 792 25.61 -37.81 32.06
CA PHE A 792 24.65 -38.22 31.03
C PHE A 792 25.36 -38.89 29.85
N THR A 793 24.79 -39.96 29.30
CA THR A 793 25.12 -40.37 27.93
C THR A 793 24.26 -39.56 26.97
N VAL A 794 24.91 -38.69 26.19
CA VAL A 794 24.26 -37.73 25.29
C VAL A 794 24.54 -38.13 23.84
N THR A 795 23.47 -38.21 23.03
CA THR A 795 23.59 -38.20 21.56
C THR A 795 23.52 -36.74 21.10
N PRO A 796 24.63 -36.11 20.67
CA PRO A 796 24.62 -34.71 20.30
C PRO A 796 23.89 -34.48 18.97
N VAL A 797 23.19 -33.35 18.83
CA VAL A 797 22.41 -32.99 17.65
C VAL A 797 22.77 -31.60 17.17
N GLN A 798 23.08 -31.45 15.87
CA GLN A 798 23.32 -30.17 15.21
C GLN A 798 22.61 -30.17 13.85
N SER A 799 21.80 -29.15 13.56
CA SER A 799 21.09 -28.98 12.27
C SER A 799 20.40 -30.26 11.76
N ARG A 800 19.56 -30.88 12.62
CA ARG A 800 18.86 -32.17 12.40
C ARG A 800 19.78 -33.40 12.18
N THR A 801 21.10 -33.27 12.35
CA THR A 801 22.10 -34.34 12.23
C THR A 801 22.58 -34.80 13.61
N SER A 802 22.62 -36.12 13.85
CA SER A 802 23.17 -36.70 15.10
C SER A 802 24.67 -36.97 14.98
N GLY A 803 25.42 -36.60 16.01
CA GLY A 803 26.82 -36.98 16.19
C GLY A 803 27.00 -38.26 17.01
N THR A 804 28.25 -38.64 17.25
CA THR A 804 28.59 -39.85 18.02
C THR A 804 28.19 -39.69 19.50
N PRO A 805 27.43 -40.63 20.09
CA PRO A 805 27.08 -40.56 21.51
C PRO A 805 28.32 -40.60 22.42
N PHE A 806 28.31 -39.80 23.48
CA PHE A 806 29.40 -39.74 24.46
C PHE A 806 28.88 -39.49 25.88
N VAL A 807 29.71 -39.76 26.89
CA VAL A 807 29.38 -39.47 28.29
C VAL A 807 29.82 -38.05 28.63
N LEU A 808 28.87 -37.21 29.03
CA LEU A 808 29.05 -35.84 29.52
C LEU A 808 29.03 -35.86 31.07
N PRO A 809 30.18 -35.68 31.76
CA PRO A 809 30.24 -35.74 33.21
C PRO A 809 29.45 -34.60 33.86
N LEU A 810 28.74 -34.86 34.96
CA LEU A 810 27.90 -33.83 35.61
C LEU A 810 28.70 -32.57 35.98
N ALA A 811 29.94 -32.73 36.46
CA ALA A 811 30.83 -31.63 36.84
C ALA A 811 31.31 -30.75 35.67
N SER A 812 30.99 -31.10 34.42
CA SER A 812 31.26 -30.26 33.23
C SER A 812 30.08 -29.36 32.84
N ILE A 813 28.91 -29.54 33.46
CA ILE A 813 27.68 -28.82 33.13
C ILE A 813 27.53 -27.63 34.09
N GLU A 814 27.36 -26.43 33.53
CA GLU A 814 27.05 -25.19 34.25
C GLU A 814 25.53 -25.04 34.44
N SER A 815 24.75 -25.30 33.39
CA SER A 815 23.30 -25.22 33.42
C SER A 815 22.64 -26.13 32.38
N ILE A 816 21.38 -26.48 32.65
CA ILE A 816 20.52 -27.28 31.76
C ILE A 816 19.37 -26.40 31.27
N GLY A 817 19.19 -26.35 29.95
CA GLY A 817 18.11 -25.67 29.24
C GLY A 817 17.36 -26.61 28.31
N VAL A 818 16.41 -26.06 27.53
CA VAL A 818 15.56 -26.82 26.59
C VAL A 818 15.46 -26.14 25.23
N SER A 819 15.35 -26.93 24.16
CA SER A 819 15.08 -26.47 22.80
C SER A 819 14.26 -27.52 22.05
N GLY A 820 12.94 -27.32 21.97
CA GLY A 820 11.99 -28.32 21.48
C GLY A 820 12.11 -29.63 22.26
N THR A 821 12.25 -30.74 21.54
CA THR A 821 12.48 -32.10 22.10
C THR A 821 13.90 -32.34 22.63
N SER A 822 14.76 -31.33 22.67
CA SER A 822 16.18 -31.45 23.05
C SER A 822 16.50 -30.78 24.38
N ILE A 823 17.37 -31.41 25.16
CA ILE A 823 18.04 -30.79 26.32
C ILE A 823 19.27 -30.03 25.82
N VAL A 824 19.52 -28.87 26.40
CA VAL A 824 20.68 -28.01 26.11
C VAL A 824 21.57 -27.99 27.34
N PHE A 825 22.77 -28.56 27.23
CA PHE A 825 23.77 -28.56 28.30
C PHE A 825 24.79 -27.45 28.04
N ASN A 826 24.78 -26.39 28.85
CA ASN A 826 25.82 -25.37 28.84
C ASN A 826 26.98 -25.83 29.71
N LEU A 827 28.22 -25.63 29.25
CA LEU A 827 29.39 -26.26 29.83
C LEU A 827 30.34 -25.26 30.50
N THR A 828 30.91 -25.66 31.63
CA THR A 828 31.89 -24.88 32.39
C THR A 828 33.22 -24.66 31.65
N ALA A 829 33.47 -25.45 30.60
CA ALA A 829 34.55 -25.24 29.62
C ALA A 829 34.16 -25.84 28.25
N PRO A 830 34.63 -25.29 27.11
CA PRO A 830 34.36 -25.87 25.80
C PRO A 830 34.95 -27.27 25.61
N ILE A 831 34.22 -28.16 24.94
CA ILE A 831 34.65 -29.52 24.60
C ILE A 831 34.59 -29.77 23.09
N ALA A 832 35.33 -30.76 22.61
CA ALA A 832 35.26 -31.23 21.22
C ALA A 832 34.16 -32.28 21.05
N VAL A 833 33.22 -32.05 20.13
CA VAL A 833 32.09 -32.93 19.81
C VAL A 833 32.17 -33.35 18.35
N THR A 834 32.04 -34.65 18.05
CA THR A 834 32.19 -35.19 16.69
C THR A 834 30.84 -35.51 16.04
N PHE A 835 30.58 -34.84 14.93
CA PHE A 835 29.46 -35.05 14.02
C PHE A 835 29.94 -35.71 12.70
N PRO A 836 29.05 -36.25 11.86
CA PRO A 836 29.42 -36.79 10.54
C PRO A 836 30.07 -35.76 9.61
N SER A 837 29.81 -34.47 9.82
CA SER A 837 30.40 -33.33 9.12
C SER A 837 31.78 -32.91 9.63
N GLY A 838 32.21 -33.40 10.80
CA GLY A 838 33.49 -33.04 11.42
C GLY A 838 33.41 -32.89 12.94
N THR A 839 34.53 -32.53 13.57
CA THR A 839 34.60 -32.25 15.01
C THR A 839 34.51 -30.75 15.26
N VAL A 840 33.60 -30.35 16.15
CA VAL A 840 33.32 -28.94 16.52
C VAL A 840 33.68 -28.74 17.99
N THR A 841 34.44 -27.69 18.31
CA THR A 841 34.65 -27.27 19.70
C THR A 841 33.49 -26.35 20.12
N THR A 842 32.78 -26.69 21.20
CA THR A 842 31.57 -25.98 21.63
C THR A 842 31.49 -25.85 23.16
N SER A 843 30.94 -24.72 23.63
CA SER A 843 30.53 -24.49 25.02
C SER A 843 29.14 -25.04 25.36
N THR A 844 28.40 -25.55 24.37
CA THR A 844 27.02 -26.00 24.53
C THR A 844 26.79 -27.31 23.75
N VAL A 845 26.20 -28.30 24.40
CA VAL A 845 25.82 -29.59 23.80
C VAL A 845 24.31 -29.70 23.77
N VAL A 846 23.73 -29.84 22.58
CA VAL A 846 22.29 -30.10 22.41
C VAL A 846 22.10 -31.61 22.23
N GLY A 847 21.25 -32.23 23.05
CA GLY A 847 20.99 -33.67 23.00
C GLY A 847 19.51 -34.00 22.94
N ALA A 848 19.12 -34.92 22.06
CA ALA A 848 17.72 -35.35 21.93
C ALA A 848 17.27 -36.08 23.20
N ALA A 849 16.27 -35.53 23.91
CA ALA A 849 15.87 -36.01 25.24
C ALA A 849 15.33 -37.47 25.22
N SER A 850 14.71 -37.88 24.11
CA SER A 850 14.29 -39.27 23.83
C SER A 850 15.42 -40.30 23.84
N THR A 851 16.67 -39.86 23.65
CA THR A 851 17.88 -40.71 23.63
C THR A 851 18.80 -40.44 24.82
N LEU A 852 18.41 -39.54 25.74
CA LEU A 852 19.20 -39.19 26.90
C LEU A 852 19.20 -40.32 27.91
N LYS A 853 20.40 -40.75 28.32
CA LYS A 853 20.58 -41.82 29.29
C LYS A 853 21.50 -41.42 30.44
N ASP A 854 21.52 -42.26 31.46
CA ASP A 854 22.54 -42.25 32.51
C ASP A 854 23.97 -42.44 31.96
N ALA A 855 24.99 -42.22 32.80
CA ALA A 855 26.39 -42.39 32.42
C ALA A 855 26.80 -43.84 32.05
N THR A 856 26.00 -44.87 32.40
CA THR A 856 26.25 -46.25 31.92
C THR A 856 25.68 -46.52 30.53
N GLY A 857 24.81 -45.65 30.00
CA GLY A 857 24.12 -45.84 28.73
C GLY A 857 23.02 -46.91 28.79
N THR A 858 22.55 -47.28 29.98
CA THR A 858 21.59 -48.38 30.21
C THR A 858 20.18 -47.87 30.47
N VAL A 859 20.03 -46.79 31.24
CA VAL A 859 18.75 -46.26 31.69
C VAL A 859 18.38 -45.02 30.86
N THR A 860 17.31 -45.11 30.07
CA THR A 860 16.70 -43.94 29.42
C THR A 860 16.02 -43.08 30.49
N LEU A 861 16.42 -41.81 30.60
CA LEU A 861 15.96 -40.94 31.69
C LEU A 861 14.56 -40.39 31.44
N ALA A 862 14.24 -40.07 30.20
CA ALA A 862 12.97 -39.47 29.82
C ALA A 862 12.06 -40.49 29.10
N ALA A 863 11.22 -41.18 29.88
CA ALA A 863 10.28 -42.17 29.37
C ALA A 863 9.15 -41.52 28.54
N VAL A 864 8.68 -42.21 27.50
CA VAL A 864 7.47 -41.82 26.75
C VAL A 864 6.30 -41.75 27.74
N ASP A 865 5.52 -40.66 27.65
CA ASP A 865 4.45 -40.27 28.60
C ASP A 865 4.86 -40.05 30.07
N GLY A 866 6.15 -40.12 30.41
CA GLY A 866 6.65 -39.76 31.73
C GLY A 866 6.59 -38.25 32.01
N VAL A 867 6.67 -37.85 33.29
CA VAL A 867 6.60 -36.45 33.75
C VAL A 867 7.54 -35.53 32.97
N LEU A 868 8.78 -35.95 32.72
CA LEU A 868 9.77 -35.18 31.95
C LEU A 868 9.32 -34.90 30.50
N SER A 869 8.61 -35.84 29.87
CA SER A 869 8.09 -35.70 28.51
C SER A 869 6.88 -34.76 28.47
N ARG A 870 5.96 -34.89 29.43
CA ARG A 870 4.81 -33.99 29.61
C ARG A 870 5.26 -32.56 29.96
N ALA A 871 6.29 -32.40 30.78
CA ALA A 871 6.92 -31.12 31.10
C ALA A 871 7.61 -30.48 29.89
N LEU A 872 8.34 -31.25 29.07
CA LEU A 872 8.92 -30.75 27.82
C LEU A 872 7.86 -30.35 26.80
N TRP A 873 6.74 -31.08 26.73
CA TRP A 873 5.57 -30.68 25.93
C TRP A 873 5.06 -29.30 26.38
N ASN A 874 4.79 -29.11 27.68
CA ASN A 874 4.34 -27.82 28.24
C ASN A 874 5.34 -26.68 28.02
N LEU A 875 6.64 -26.91 28.27
CA LEU A 875 7.71 -25.93 28.06
C LEU A 875 7.91 -25.55 26.59
N GLY A 876 7.49 -26.41 25.65
CA GLY A 876 7.37 -26.10 24.23
C GLY A 876 6.10 -25.33 23.90
N LEU A 877 4.94 -25.73 24.47
CA LEU A 877 3.63 -25.11 24.26
C LEU A 877 3.62 -23.62 24.61
N VAL A 878 4.06 -23.28 25.83
CA VAL A 878 4.04 -21.89 26.34
C VAL A 878 5.10 -20.99 25.69
N ASN A 879 6.00 -21.57 24.88
CA ASN A 879 6.99 -20.83 24.10
C ASN A 879 6.43 -20.46 22.72
N ASP A 880 5.24 -19.87 22.71
CA ASP A 880 4.52 -19.47 21.49
C ASP A 880 5.02 -18.16 20.87
N GLY A 881 6.00 -17.50 21.51
CA GLY A 881 6.57 -16.23 21.08
C GLY A 881 5.80 -14.98 21.55
N SER A 882 4.75 -15.13 22.36
CA SER A 882 4.00 -14.00 22.93
C SER A 882 4.49 -13.52 24.30
N SER A 883 5.47 -14.19 24.89
CA SER A 883 5.89 -13.98 26.29
C SER A 883 4.69 -14.00 27.28
N SER A 884 3.81 -14.98 27.09
CA SER A 884 2.50 -15.18 27.74
C SER A 884 1.36 -14.25 27.32
N LEU A 885 1.60 -13.18 26.55
CA LEU A 885 0.58 -12.15 26.26
C LEU A 885 -0.66 -12.67 25.53
N HIS A 886 -0.62 -13.78 24.80
CA HIS A 886 -1.85 -14.37 24.25
C HIS A 886 -2.79 -14.89 25.34
N ASN A 887 -2.29 -15.45 26.44
CA ASN A 887 -3.09 -15.97 27.54
C ASN A 887 -2.28 -16.09 28.85
N PRO A 888 -2.13 -14.99 29.62
CA PRO A 888 -1.28 -15.00 30.81
C PRO A 888 -1.74 -16.02 31.86
N THR A 889 -3.05 -16.10 32.13
CA THR A 889 -3.62 -17.02 33.13
C THR A 889 -3.27 -18.47 32.84
N PHE A 890 -3.55 -18.94 31.62
CA PHE A 890 -3.22 -20.29 31.18
C PHE A 890 -1.72 -20.57 31.24
N VAL A 891 -0.89 -19.65 30.73
CA VAL A 891 0.57 -19.85 30.67
C VAL A 891 1.19 -19.92 32.07
N PHE A 892 0.77 -19.08 33.01
CA PHE A 892 1.28 -19.16 34.39
C PHE A 892 0.79 -20.41 35.13
N GLU A 893 -0.46 -20.84 34.93
CA GLU A 893 -0.99 -22.07 35.54
C GLU A 893 -0.27 -23.32 34.99
N VAL A 894 -0.08 -23.41 33.67
CA VAL A 894 0.69 -24.48 33.02
C VAL A 894 2.16 -24.50 33.48
N LEU A 895 2.80 -23.32 33.64
CA LEU A 895 4.17 -23.24 34.15
C LEU A 895 4.26 -23.68 35.62
N GLN A 896 3.33 -23.25 36.48
CA GLN A 896 3.28 -23.66 37.88
C GLN A 896 3.05 -25.17 38.01
N ALA A 897 2.04 -25.72 37.34
CA ALA A 897 1.73 -27.15 37.40
C ALA A 897 2.88 -28.03 36.86
N THR A 898 3.61 -27.53 35.85
CA THR A 898 4.83 -28.19 35.35
C THR A 898 5.96 -28.19 36.37
N ASP A 899 6.22 -27.05 37.02
CA ASP A 899 7.24 -26.89 38.07
C ASP A 899 6.93 -27.76 39.30
N GLU A 900 5.66 -27.81 39.73
CA GLU A 900 5.18 -28.67 40.81
C GLU A 900 5.29 -30.18 40.47
N ALA A 901 4.92 -30.58 39.25
CA ALA A 901 5.06 -31.97 38.80
C ALA A 901 6.52 -32.42 38.75
N LEU A 902 7.44 -31.54 38.32
CA LEU A 902 8.88 -31.80 38.33
C LEU A 902 9.46 -31.89 39.74
N LYS A 903 8.98 -31.06 40.69
CA LYS A 903 9.32 -31.19 42.12
C LYS A 903 8.87 -32.53 42.69
N ALA A 904 7.63 -32.95 42.42
CA ALA A 904 7.09 -34.24 42.86
C ALA A 904 7.85 -35.45 42.27
N ALA A 905 8.35 -35.32 41.03
CA ALA A 905 9.17 -36.35 40.38
C ALA A 905 10.63 -36.40 40.85
N THR A 906 11.11 -35.39 41.60
CA THR A 906 12.51 -35.31 42.02
C THR A 906 12.75 -36.16 43.28
N PRO A 907 13.65 -37.18 43.25
CA PRO A 907 13.79 -38.18 44.32
C PRO A 907 14.00 -37.66 45.75
N ALA A 908 14.54 -36.46 45.93
CA ALA A 908 14.70 -35.84 47.25
C ALA A 908 13.36 -35.58 47.97
N ALA A 909 12.29 -35.25 47.22
CA ALA A 909 10.96 -34.99 47.78
C ALA A 909 10.35 -36.25 48.40
N ALA A 910 10.59 -37.43 47.81
CA ALA A 910 10.08 -38.71 48.32
C ALA A 910 10.61 -39.05 49.73
N CYS A 911 11.88 -38.70 50.03
CA CYS A 911 12.43 -38.87 51.37
C CYS A 911 11.83 -37.91 52.41
N ALA A 912 11.45 -36.70 52.00
CA ALA A 912 10.77 -35.75 52.89
C ALA A 912 9.32 -36.17 53.18
N ALA A 913 8.58 -36.59 52.16
CA ALA A 913 7.20 -37.07 52.29
C ALA A 913 7.07 -38.40 53.07
N ALA A 914 8.16 -39.18 53.17
CA ALA A 914 8.22 -40.40 53.99
C ALA A 914 8.70 -40.15 55.44
N CYS A 915 8.92 -38.90 55.83
CA CYS A 915 9.34 -38.48 57.19
C CYS A 915 8.30 -37.61 57.91
N LEU A 916 7.06 -37.59 57.43
CA LEU A 916 5.87 -36.94 58.00
C LEU A 916 4.73 -37.96 58.18
#